data_AF-A0A843LWV6-F1
#
_entry.id   AF-A0A843LWV6-F1
#
_cell.length_a   1.000
_cell.length_b   1.000
_cell.length_c   1.000
_cell.angle_alpha   90.00
_cell.angle_beta   90.00
_cell.angle_gamma   90.00
#
_symmetry.space_group_name_H-M   'P 1'
#
loop_
_entity.id
_entity.type
_entity.pdbx_description
1 polymer ?
#
loop_
_entity_poly.entity_id
_entity_poly.type
_entity_poly.pdbx_seq_one_letter_code
_entity_poly.pdbx_strand_id
1 'polypeptide(L)'
;MSEAERLVSDRAEVWKGRLLDVSNRNPLIRFRRLKGSVLSVVLPDAATLFSELRQGRQYTVVHSPEPLEEAGTGRLMVAAQVPEQPVDKVLYTLRSRARIYRNDHGVNILYVAFGSLLWNDASSGETNESPLFLVPVALERQNSFTPYRLQPLDEDTVLNPSLRKRLELDHRIRLPEIELENGLDLPKAMGMVAAAIPPASGWRVEGSCHLALFHFSKLLMYSDLEQGAGTLSSHPVIRALAGDPAALPPEPSGLPRPEEYDSKLRPEDSFHVLDSDSSQLEAVQAALAGVSFVLQGPPGTGKSQTITNMISELIAHGKRVLFVSQKMAALDVVRGNLERCGLGDMCLELHDPKRSRAEIIKEIATGLEDAGRSGGAAVDAQELVEVRRELDGYVRALHMPRGRLGTSVYRMIGQYAELTGTPDLCFYLPGALEVDEERARRMEGTVLRLSQMASAFREPTHPWAGALVTEWSDRLQAKVQEELSALMAAHGRLCTALPALTIPFGLPEPVSLPEVRRLRQLFKDMAERPRVRREWLEGDLDLLMTMVRDGLASFQDLLGKEGRLSGMGARDILDLDGRGLRHRFDGEHAGPFRALKGRYRQDMRTLRTASGRRLSFEEARFLVRAVDDYQQALAAWKVRQDALMTALRGEFLGDGQELEALSERLEWTKAFRSKHALLMSERVIDAVTAEEMPREVGQGAMELELRMDDLDAALSAFAARFTADLRLNGRPLQDAALKDLEEWTERAWACRHRYQEWLDLSSLLLAMRALGLEGLLKELREGSLPPEDFVKGFQRRFYRLWTEEALASDPTLTGFRRDRQMGLIARFDELDRKYVEGSRARVRARAEANLRREREGPAHSMLLKQEMEIARLSKLKRQRKAIKAMLAECWDLVGLLKPCMLMSPLSVAQFLDRERTRFDVVIFDEASQICPEDAIGSIVRGRQLIVVGDSKQLPPTSFFALAAEDEDAEPDLESILDECETCGMPRRMLMWHYRSKDESLIAFSNHQFYGGRLNTFPSPLFGREGYGVHHVLVPNGTFDRGRTRTNREEARAVAGMVRDHYALKDGRSLGVIAFSEAQMEAIDQALDELRSGDEKLDAALSSEEGEPFLLYNLENVQGHERDRIILSVGYGRDENGRFPLNLGPLNREGGERRLNVAITRARLCLDVVSSVRSEEIDLGGSSSAGARLL
;
A
#
# COMPACT_ATOMS: atom_id res chain seq x y z
N MET A 1 -37.52 -45.95 -2.09
CA MET A 1 -36.88 -44.64 -1.87
C MET A 1 -35.39 -44.79 -2.13
N SER A 2 -34.81 -43.96 -2.99
CA SER A 2 -33.36 -43.84 -3.16
C SER A 2 -32.70 -43.30 -1.87
N GLU A 3 -31.37 -43.41 -1.74
CA GLU A 3 -30.63 -42.85 -0.60
C GLU A 3 -30.83 -41.32 -0.49
N ALA A 4 -30.81 -40.62 -1.63
CA ALA A 4 -31.10 -39.19 -1.71
C ALA A 4 -32.53 -38.83 -1.26
N GLU A 5 -33.53 -39.63 -1.64
CA GLU A 5 -34.92 -39.43 -1.19
C GLU A 5 -35.07 -39.64 0.32
N ARG A 6 -34.30 -40.55 0.92
CA ARG A 6 -34.30 -40.75 2.38
C ARG A 6 -33.68 -39.56 3.11
N LEU A 7 -32.51 -39.09 2.67
CA LEU A 7 -31.84 -37.92 3.26
C LEU A 7 -32.75 -36.68 3.25
N VAL A 8 -33.37 -36.38 2.11
CA VAL A 8 -34.29 -35.25 1.98
C VAL A 8 -35.54 -35.45 2.83
N SER A 9 -36.09 -36.66 2.90
CA SER A 9 -37.25 -36.96 3.75
C SER A 9 -36.93 -36.75 5.23
N ASP A 10 -35.79 -37.26 5.71
CA ASP A 10 -35.38 -37.14 7.12
C ASP A 10 -35.13 -35.67 7.48
N ARG A 11 -34.44 -34.90 6.62
CA ARG A 11 -34.21 -33.47 6.82
C ARG A 11 -35.52 -32.67 6.75
N ALA A 12 -36.44 -33.03 5.86
CA ALA A 12 -37.74 -32.36 5.75
C ALA A 12 -38.61 -32.52 7.01
N GLU A 13 -38.55 -33.67 7.69
CA GLU A 13 -39.24 -33.84 8.99
C GLU A 13 -38.66 -32.93 10.08
N VAL A 14 -37.32 -32.72 10.08
CA VAL A 14 -36.68 -31.74 10.98
C VAL A 14 -37.17 -30.33 10.70
N TRP A 15 -37.16 -29.89 9.43
CA TRP A 15 -37.65 -28.55 9.05
C TRP A 15 -39.13 -28.35 9.40
N LYS A 16 -39.98 -29.34 9.14
CA LYS A 16 -41.40 -29.32 9.53
C LYS A 16 -41.59 -29.17 11.05
N GLY A 17 -40.80 -29.90 11.85
CA GLY A 17 -40.84 -29.83 13.30
C GLY A 17 -40.49 -28.44 13.85
N ARG A 18 -39.60 -27.70 13.17
CA ARG A 18 -39.21 -26.33 13.57
C ARG A 18 -40.23 -25.25 13.16
N LEU A 19 -41.03 -25.49 12.11
CA LEU A 19 -42.09 -24.57 11.68
C LEU A 19 -43.37 -24.69 12.50
N LEU A 20 -43.64 -25.85 13.11
CA LEU A 20 -44.90 -26.17 13.76
C LEU A 20 -44.77 -26.15 15.30
N ASP A 21 -45.23 -25.07 15.94
CA ASP A 21 -45.44 -25.04 17.41
C ASP A 21 -46.91 -25.24 17.77
N VAL A 22 -47.23 -26.49 18.11
CA VAL A 22 -48.52 -26.90 18.67
C VAL A 22 -48.43 -27.19 20.16
N SER A 23 -47.40 -26.69 20.85
CA SER A 23 -47.21 -26.87 22.29
C SER A 23 -48.07 -25.91 23.12
N ASN A 24 -48.17 -26.18 24.43
CA ASN A 24 -48.84 -25.29 25.40
C ASN A 24 -48.08 -23.97 25.66
N ARG A 25 -46.95 -23.72 24.99
CA ARG A 25 -46.26 -22.42 24.97
C ARG A 25 -46.90 -21.45 23.98
N ASN A 26 -47.54 -21.96 22.92
CA ASN A 26 -48.19 -21.15 21.90
C ASN A 26 -49.50 -20.51 22.45
N PRO A 27 -49.67 -19.17 22.43
CA PRO A 27 -50.89 -18.49 22.87
C PRO A 27 -52.16 -18.91 22.11
N LEU A 28 -52.01 -19.48 20.92
CA LEU A 28 -53.11 -20.02 20.13
C LEU A 28 -53.58 -21.40 20.62
N ILE A 29 -52.75 -22.11 21.36
CA ILE A 29 -53.10 -23.39 22.00
C ILE A 29 -53.48 -23.14 23.46
N ARG A 30 -52.70 -22.34 24.18
CA ARG A 30 -52.96 -21.96 25.57
C ARG A 30 -52.89 -20.46 25.77
N PHE A 31 -54.04 -19.81 25.66
CA PHE A 31 -54.24 -18.39 25.88
C PHE A 31 -54.26 -18.07 27.38
N ARG A 32 -53.37 -17.18 27.82
CA ARG A 32 -53.26 -16.74 29.22
C ARG A 32 -53.86 -15.35 29.39
N ARG A 33 -55.10 -15.27 29.90
CA ARG A 33 -55.84 -14.00 30.10
C ARG A 33 -55.14 -13.01 31.06
N LEU A 34 -54.35 -13.50 32.01
CA LEU A 34 -53.67 -12.70 33.04
C LEU A 34 -52.26 -12.20 32.63
N LYS A 35 -51.93 -12.24 31.32
CA LYS A 35 -50.62 -11.80 30.84
C LYS A 35 -50.60 -10.30 30.62
N GLY A 36 -49.46 -9.65 30.90
CA GLY A 36 -49.32 -8.19 30.83
C GLY A 36 -49.40 -7.56 29.42
N SER A 37 -49.61 -8.36 28.39
CA SER A 37 -49.71 -7.96 26.98
C SER A 37 -51.09 -8.28 26.38
N VAL A 38 -52.13 -8.39 27.21
CA VAL A 38 -53.50 -8.71 26.78
C VAL A 38 -54.47 -7.66 27.29
N LEU A 39 -55.37 -7.18 26.43
CA LEU A 39 -56.47 -6.31 26.79
C LEU A 39 -57.81 -6.98 26.50
N SER A 40 -58.73 -6.93 27.45
CA SER A 40 -60.12 -7.40 27.25
C SER A 40 -60.94 -6.28 26.64
N VAL A 41 -61.72 -6.59 25.61
CA VAL A 41 -62.68 -5.65 25.04
C VAL A 41 -63.95 -5.69 25.88
N VAL A 42 -64.34 -4.56 26.45
CA VAL A 42 -65.55 -4.44 27.29
C VAL A 42 -66.74 -3.95 26.45
N LEU A 43 -66.51 -2.97 25.57
CA LEU A 43 -67.52 -2.43 24.63
C LEU A 43 -66.89 -2.05 23.28
N PRO A 44 -67.62 -2.21 22.15
CA PRO A 44 -68.94 -2.84 22.05
C PRO A 44 -68.88 -4.37 22.26
N ASP A 45 -70.03 -5.05 22.28
CA ASP A 45 -70.06 -6.51 22.38
C ASP A 45 -69.36 -7.19 21.20
N ALA A 46 -68.92 -8.44 21.39
CA ALA A 46 -68.10 -9.18 20.44
C ALA A 46 -68.74 -9.32 19.05
N ALA A 47 -70.06 -9.50 18.96
CA ALA A 47 -70.75 -9.69 17.67
C ALA A 47 -70.83 -8.37 16.90
N THR A 48 -71.14 -7.26 17.60
CA THR A 48 -71.14 -5.92 17.01
C THR A 48 -69.74 -5.54 16.52
N LEU A 49 -68.71 -5.69 17.36
CA LEU A 49 -67.33 -5.36 16.99
C LEU A 49 -66.86 -6.19 15.79
N PHE A 50 -67.14 -7.49 15.77
CA PHE A 50 -66.77 -8.37 14.65
C PHE A 50 -67.40 -7.91 13.33
N SER A 51 -68.69 -7.57 13.34
CA SER A 51 -69.39 -7.07 12.14
C SER A 51 -68.85 -5.73 11.65
N GLU A 52 -68.61 -4.79 12.58
CA GLU A 52 -68.17 -3.43 12.25
C GLU A 52 -66.70 -3.38 11.77
N LEU A 53 -65.78 -4.13 12.40
CA LEU A 53 -64.40 -4.23 11.93
C LEU A 53 -64.33 -4.82 10.52
N ARG A 54 -65.14 -5.83 10.22
CA ARG A 54 -65.22 -6.41 8.86
C ARG A 54 -65.80 -5.48 7.81
N GLN A 55 -66.53 -4.45 8.22
CA GLN A 55 -67.02 -3.38 7.34
C GLN A 55 -66.01 -2.24 7.19
N GLY A 56 -64.82 -2.35 7.81
CA GLY A 56 -63.77 -1.35 7.74
C GLY A 56 -63.89 -0.23 8.79
N ARG A 57 -64.75 -0.38 9.81
CA ARG A 57 -64.95 0.66 10.83
C ARG A 57 -63.73 0.79 11.75
N GLN A 58 -63.34 2.02 12.07
CA GLN A 58 -62.23 2.34 12.98
C GLN A 58 -62.75 2.77 14.35
N TYR A 59 -61.94 2.58 15.41
CA TYR A 59 -62.30 2.93 16.78
C TYR A 59 -61.20 3.72 17.50
N THR A 60 -61.60 4.66 18.35
CA THR A 60 -60.69 5.30 19.32
C THR A 60 -60.65 4.47 20.59
N VAL A 61 -59.46 4.08 21.05
CA VAL A 61 -59.27 3.26 22.26
C VAL A 61 -59.33 4.13 23.51
N VAL A 62 -60.13 3.74 24.50
CA VAL A 62 -60.32 4.46 25.77
C VAL A 62 -60.23 3.52 26.98
N HIS A 63 -59.76 4.02 28.13
CA HIS A 63 -59.48 3.20 29.33
C HIS A 63 -60.07 3.71 30.68
N SER A 64 -60.97 4.71 30.67
CA SER A 64 -61.51 5.33 31.90
C SER A 64 -62.91 4.79 32.30
N PRO A 65 -63.27 4.72 33.59
CA PRO A 65 -64.64 4.50 34.05
C PRO A 65 -65.48 5.79 33.92
N GLU A 66 -65.66 6.30 32.71
CA GLU A 66 -66.74 7.27 32.44
C GLU A 66 -68.08 6.53 32.34
N PRO A 67 -69.23 7.16 32.68
CA PRO A 67 -70.52 6.51 32.64
C PRO A 67 -70.79 5.87 31.28
N LEU A 68 -71.22 4.60 31.31
CA LEU A 68 -71.59 3.75 30.17
C LEU A 68 -72.52 4.40 29.13
N GLU A 69 -73.17 5.52 29.49
CA GLU A 69 -74.17 6.23 28.70
C GLU A 69 -73.58 7.19 27.63
N GLU A 70 -72.28 7.54 27.69
CA GLU A 70 -71.63 8.43 26.70
C GLU A 70 -70.70 7.70 25.69
N ALA A 71 -70.68 6.36 25.68
CA ALA A 71 -69.96 5.58 24.68
C ALA A 71 -70.68 5.64 23.32
N GLY A 72 -70.57 6.79 22.63
CA GLY A 72 -71.05 6.96 21.27
C GLY A 72 -70.44 5.94 20.31
N THR A 73 -71.09 5.76 19.15
CA THR A 73 -70.64 4.85 18.10
C THR A 73 -69.21 5.21 17.64
N GLY A 74 -68.23 4.31 17.81
CA GLY A 74 -66.83 4.52 17.38
C GLY A 74 -65.76 4.63 18.48
N ARG A 75 -66.08 4.36 19.75
CA ARG A 75 -65.09 4.15 20.83
C ARG A 75 -64.96 2.67 21.18
N LEU A 76 -63.74 2.21 21.45
CA LEU A 76 -63.42 0.86 21.91
C LEU A 76 -62.96 0.94 23.37
N MET A 77 -63.76 0.42 24.29
CA MET A 77 -63.41 0.38 25.70
C MET A 77 -62.65 -0.90 26.01
N VAL A 78 -61.44 -0.75 26.53
CA VAL A 78 -60.54 -1.86 26.89
C VAL A 78 -60.19 -1.83 28.37
N ALA A 79 -60.00 -3.01 28.96
CA ALA A 79 -59.56 -3.17 30.34
C ALA A 79 -58.35 -4.11 30.42
N ALA A 80 -57.36 -3.74 31.23
CA ALA A 80 -56.29 -4.65 31.63
C ALA A 80 -56.85 -5.67 32.64
N GLN A 81 -56.47 -6.94 32.47
CA GLN A 81 -56.86 -8.02 33.39
C GLN A 81 -56.01 -8.03 34.67
N VAL A 82 -54.84 -7.38 34.65
CA VAL A 82 -53.95 -7.23 35.81
C VAL A 82 -54.28 -5.91 36.53
N PRO A 83 -54.73 -5.94 37.81
CA PRO A 83 -55.30 -4.77 38.49
C PRO A 83 -54.40 -3.53 38.59
N GLU A 84 -53.08 -3.71 38.66
CA GLU A 84 -52.10 -2.63 38.85
C GLU A 84 -51.45 -2.15 37.55
N GLN A 85 -51.81 -2.72 36.39
CA GLN A 85 -51.11 -2.45 35.14
C GLN A 85 -51.72 -1.26 34.38
N PRO A 86 -50.93 -0.22 34.03
CA PRO A 86 -51.42 0.91 33.24
C PRO A 86 -51.80 0.47 31.82
N VAL A 87 -53.04 0.70 31.39
CA VAL A 87 -53.53 0.33 30.05
C VAL A 87 -52.69 0.99 28.95
N ASP A 88 -52.27 2.24 29.13
CA ASP A 88 -51.41 2.94 28.16
C ASP A 88 -50.06 2.25 27.95
N LYS A 89 -49.49 1.63 28.99
CA LYS A 89 -48.26 0.84 28.89
C LYS A 89 -48.49 -0.43 28.06
N VAL A 90 -49.64 -1.08 28.23
CA VAL A 90 -50.02 -2.27 27.43
C VAL A 90 -50.25 -1.89 25.96
N LEU A 91 -50.98 -0.80 25.70
CA LEU A 91 -51.22 -0.29 24.34
C LEU A 91 -49.92 0.11 23.64
N TYR A 92 -49.01 0.78 24.36
CA TYR A 92 -47.67 1.07 23.86
C TYR A 92 -46.93 -0.22 23.48
N THR A 93 -46.92 -1.22 24.36
CA THR A 93 -46.24 -2.51 24.12
C THR A 93 -46.83 -3.25 22.93
N LEU A 94 -48.17 -3.35 22.85
CA LEU A 94 -48.88 -3.99 21.74
C LEU A 94 -48.57 -3.30 20.41
N ARG A 95 -48.67 -1.96 20.37
CA ARG A 95 -48.36 -1.17 19.18
C ARG A 95 -46.89 -1.34 18.77
N SER A 96 -45.98 -1.18 19.72
CA SER A 96 -44.53 -1.22 19.47
C SER A 96 -44.13 -2.58 18.90
N ARG A 97 -44.47 -3.68 19.58
CA ARG A 97 -44.17 -5.04 19.12
C ARG A 97 -44.83 -5.38 17.79
N ALA A 98 -46.11 -5.03 17.60
CA ALA A 98 -46.79 -5.27 16.34
C ALA A 98 -46.16 -4.47 15.18
N ARG A 99 -45.76 -3.22 15.42
CA ARG A 99 -45.11 -2.39 14.40
C ARG A 99 -43.72 -2.89 14.05
N ILE A 100 -42.90 -3.22 15.06
CA ILE A 100 -41.56 -3.81 14.85
C ILE A 100 -41.70 -5.08 14.02
N TYR A 101 -42.54 -6.02 14.44
CA TYR A 101 -42.72 -7.29 13.75
C TYR A 101 -43.25 -7.12 12.32
N ARG A 102 -44.22 -6.21 12.12
CA ARG A 102 -44.76 -5.89 10.79
C ARG A 102 -43.69 -5.27 9.88
N ASN A 103 -42.87 -4.37 10.40
CA ASN A 103 -41.78 -3.74 9.66
C ASN A 103 -40.63 -4.74 9.38
N ASP A 104 -40.39 -5.69 10.28
CA ASP A 104 -39.28 -6.64 10.18
C ASP A 104 -39.62 -7.90 9.38
N HIS A 105 -40.89 -8.29 9.28
CA HIS A 105 -41.31 -9.55 8.65
C HIS A 105 -42.42 -9.39 7.60
N GLY A 106 -43.03 -8.21 7.49
CA GLY A 106 -44.13 -7.93 6.56
C GLY A 106 -45.46 -8.56 6.95
N VAL A 107 -45.59 -9.05 8.18
CA VAL A 107 -46.78 -9.81 8.63
C VAL A 107 -47.37 -9.20 9.88
N ASN A 108 -48.70 -9.14 9.91
CA ASN A 108 -49.42 -8.67 11.08
C ASN A 108 -49.47 -9.75 12.17
N ILE A 109 -49.24 -9.34 13.41
CA ILE A 109 -49.34 -10.20 14.59
C ILE A 109 -50.38 -9.70 15.59
N LEU A 110 -50.96 -8.52 15.37
CA LEU A 110 -51.97 -7.96 16.26
C LEU A 110 -53.37 -8.34 15.77
N TYR A 111 -54.12 -9.05 16.61
CA TYR A 111 -55.48 -9.47 16.27
C TYR A 111 -56.44 -9.15 17.40
N VAL A 112 -57.71 -8.93 17.02
CA VAL A 112 -58.83 -9.11 17.94
C VAL A 112 -59.27 -10.56 17.83
N ALA A 113 -59.14 -11.30 18.93
CA ALA A 113 -59.61 -12.67 19.05
C ALA A 113 -61.07 -12.68 19.51
N PHE A 114 -61.92 -13.36 18.73
CA PHE A 114 -63.34 -13.55 18.97
C PHE A 114 -63.65 -15.01 19.28
N GLY A 115 -64.21 -15.23 20.45
CA GLY A 115 -64.54 -16.55 20.98
C GLY A 115 -63.32 -17.36 21.41
N SER A 116 -63.53 -18.26 22.36
CA SER A 116 -62.52 -19.21 22.83
C SER A 116 -63.10 -20.62 22.94
N LEU A 117 -62.28 -21.63 22.67
CA LEU A 117 -62.54 -23.02 23.04
C LEU A 117 -61.84 -23.32 24.37
N LEU A 118 -62.62 -23.74 25.36
CA LEU A 118 -62.10 -24.36 26.57
C LEU A 118 -62.10 -25.87 26.40
N TRP A 119 -60.92 -26.46 26.46
CA TRP A 119 -60.70 -27.88 26.20
C TRP A 119 -59.65 -28.46 27.15
N ASN A 120 -59.65 -29.77 27.31
CA ASN A 120 -58.72 -30.47 28.19
C ASN A 120 -57.66 -31.18 27.35
N ASP A 121 -56.39 -30.94 27.67
CA ASP A 121 -55.27 -31.61 27.01
C ASP A 121 -55.16 -33.05 27.54
N ALA A 122 -55.27 -34.03 26.64
CA ALA A 122 -55.20 -35.45 27.00
C ALA A 122 -53.82 -35.86 27.54
N SER A 123 -52.75 -35.11 27.20
CA SER A 123 -51.38 -35.40 27.61
C SER A 123 -51.01 -34.82 28.97
N SER A 124 -51.59 -33.68 29.37
CA SER A 124 -51.26 -32.99 30.64
C SER A 124 -52.38 -33.00 31.67
N GLY A 125 -53.63 -33.26 31.26
CA GLY A 125 -54.81 -33.15 32.13
C GLY A 125 -55.20 -31.71 32.48
N GLU A 126 -54.49 -30.71 31.94
CA GLU A 126 -54.79 -29.30 32.18
C GLU A 126 -55.91 -28.79 31.26
N THR A 127 -56.74 -27.88 31.77
CA THR A 127 -57.72 -27.15 30.95
C THR A 127 -57.03 -25.98 30.25
N ASN A 128 -57.06 -26.02 28.93
CA ASN A 128 -56.56 -24.99 28.03
C ASN A 128 -57.70 -24.11 27.53
N GLU A 129 -57.39 -22.84 27.30
CA GLU A 129 -58.23 -21.92 26.53
C GLU A 129 -57.53 -21.59 25.22
N SER A 130 -58.22 -21.69 24.09
CA SER A 130 -57.67 -21.31 22.79
C SER A 130 -58.60 -20.35 22.07
N PRO A 131 -58.12 -19.22 21.53
CA PRO A 131 -58.96 -18.31 20.74
C PRO A 131 -59.47 -19.02 19.47
N LEU A 132 -60.63 -18.62 18.97
CA LEU A 132 -61.23 -19.25 17.78
C LEU A 132 -61.03 -18.42 16.51
N PHE A 133 -61.61 -17.22 16.45
CA PHE A 133 -61.58 -16.38 15.25
C PHE A 133 -60.66 -15.19 15.47
N LEU A 134 -59.74 -14.95 14.54
CA LEU A 134 -58.72 -13.92 14.64
C LEU A 134 -58.96 -12.89 13.52
N VAL A 135 -59.29 -11.66 13.91
CA VAL A 135 -59.46 -10.53 12.98
C VAL A 135 -58.22 -9.63 13.03
N PRO A 136 -57.53 -9.44 11.90
CA PRO A 136 -56.30 -8.65 11.84
C PRO A 136 -56.60 -7.15 12.01
N VAL A 137 -55.85 -6.49 12.88
CA VAL A 137 -56.01 -5.06 13.22
C VAL A 137 -54.66 -4.37 13.41
N ALA A 138 -54.62 -3.05 13.22
CA ALA A 138 -53.50 -2.18 13.53
C ALA A 138 -53.87 -1.18 14.65
N LEU A 139 -52.86 -0.80 15.45
CA LEU A 139 -52.99 0.19 16.52
C LEU A 139 -52.13 1.42 16.19
N GLU A 140 -52.76 2.54 15.87
CA GLU A 140 -52.09 3.75 15.36
C GLU A 140 -52.20 4.93 16.35
N ARG A 141 -51.20 5.82 16.35
CA ARG A 141 -51.13 7.03 17.20
C ARG A 141 -50.30 8.12 16.51
N GLN A 142 -50.80 9.37 16.45
CA GLN A 142 -50.14 10.46 15.71
C GLN A 142 -48.95 11.07 16.47
N ASN A 143 -49.08 11.28 17.78
CA ASN A 143 -48.04 11.83 18.66
C ASN A 143 -48.30 11.45 20.12
N SER A 144 -47.39 11.81 21.03
CA SER A 144 -47.51 11.50 22.47
C SER A 144 -48.71 12.17 23.16
N PHE A 145 -49.43 13.08 22.49
CA PHE A 145 -50.59 13.80 23.01
C PHE A 145 -51.93 13.32 22.44
N THR A 146 -51.94 12.42 21.45
CA THR A 146 -53.18 11.92 20.80
C THR A 146 -53.57 10.53 21.30
N PRO A 147 -54.88 10.15 21.29
CA PRO A 147 -55.31 8.82 21.70
C PRO A 147 -54.99 7.75 20.64
N TYR A 148 -54.90 6.49 21.08
CA TYR A 148 -54.71 5.35 20.18
C TYR A 148 -55.97 5.07 19.34
N ARG A 149 -55.79 4.66 18.08
CA ARG A 149 -56.86 4.23 17.18
C ARG A 149 -56.65 2.79 16.71
N LEU A 150 -57.70 1.98 16.79
CA LEU A 150 -57.77 0.63 16.24
C LEU A 150 -58.34 0.67 14.81
N GLN A 151 -57.66 0.05 13.86
CA GLN A 151 -58.07 -0.02 12.46
C GLN A 151 -58.02 -1.47 11.94
N PRO A 152 -59.04 -1.97 11.23
CA PRO A 152 -58.99 -3.28 10.58
C PRO A 152 -58.06 -3.27 9.37
N LEU A 153 -57.38 -4.39 9.11
CA LEU A 153 -56.54 -4.59 7.91
C LEU A 153 -57.33 -5.29 6.79
N ASP A 154 -56.94 -5.10 5.52
CA ASP A 154 -57.52 -5.77 4.33
C ASP A 154 -57.00 -7.22 4.20
N GLU A 155 -57.04 -7.96 5.31
CA GLU A 155 -56.60 -9.34 5.46
C GLU A 155 -57.78 -10.22 5.88
N ASP A 156 -57.75 -11.50 5.48
CA ASP A 156 -58.85 -12.41 5.78
C ASP A 156 -58.90 -12.75 7.28
N THR A 157 -60.11 -12.87 7.83
CA THR A 157 -60.30 -13.44 9.17
C THR A 157 -59.85 -14.89 9.15
N VAL A 158 -59.12 -15.31 10.18
CA VAL A 158 -58.56 -16.67 10.26
C VAL A 158 -59.20 -17.43 11.42
N LEU A 159 -59.67 -18.65 11.16
CA LEU A 159 -59.95 -19.61 12.25
C LEU A 159 -58.61 -20.17 12.74
N ASN A 160 -58.37 -20.09 14.05
CA ASN A 160 -57.13 -20.48 14.70
C ASN A 160 -56.54 -21.78 14.10
N PRO A 161 -55.48 -21.65 13.28
CA PRO A 161 -54.98 -22.77 12.50
C PRO A 161 -54.09 -23.70 13.35
N SER A 162 -53.39 -23.16 14.36
CA SER A 162 -52.60 -23.97 15.30
C SER A 162 -53.51 -24.90 16.10
N LEU A 163 -54.63 -24.38 16.60
CA LEU A 163 -55.64 -25.19 17.29
C LEU A 163 -56.21 -26.26 16.36
N ARG A 164 -56.55 -25.90 15.11
CA ARG A 164 -57.04 -26.86 14.11
C ARG A 164 -56.07 -28.02 13.91
N LYS A 165 -54.77 -27.74 13.74
CA LYS A 165 -53.74 -28.77 13.55
C LYS A 165 -53.52 -29.60 14.82
N ARG A 166 -53.51 -28.98 16.01
CA ARG A 166 -53.42 -29.70 17.31
C ARG A 166 -54.58 -30.67 17.51
N LEU A 167 -55.81 -30.22 17.24
CA LEU A 167 -57.00 -31.07 17.33
C LEU A 167 -56.98 -32.21 16.31
N GLU A 168 -56.47 -31.97 15.10
CA GLU A 168 -56.32 -33.01 14.08
C GLU A 168 -55.27 -34.06 14.46
N LEU A 169 -54.09 -33.62 14.93
CA LEU A 169 -52.98 -34.51 15.28
C LEU A 169 -53.29 -35.37 16.52
N ASP A 170 -53.76 -34.75 17.60
CA ASP A 170 -53.82 -35.42 18.91
C ASP A 170 -55.19 -36.02 19.20
N HIS A 171 -56.26 -35.39 18.69
CA HIS A 171 -57.64 -35.77 18.98
C HIS A 171 -58.38 -36.31 17.76
N ARG A 172 -57.77 -36.27 16.56
CA ARG A 172 -58.40 -36.63 15.28
C ARG A 172 -59.71 -35.87 15.01
N ILE A 173 -59.86 -34.68 15.60
CA ILE A 173 -61.02 -33.81 15.40
C ILE A 173 -60.69 -32.85 14.26
N ARG A 174 -61.46 -32.91 13.18
CA ARG A 174 -61.38 -31.92 12.11
C ARG A 174 -62.43 -30.85 12.33
N LEU A 175 -61.96 -29.62 12.59
CA LEU A 175 -62.83 -28.46 12.60
C LEU A 175 -63.38 -28.21 11.18
N PRO A 176 -64.64 -27.76 11.04
CA PRO A 176 -65.23 -27.51 9.73
C PRO A 176 -64.48 -26.41 8.99
N GLU A 177 -64.42 -26.52 7.66
CA GLU A 177 -64.06 -25.39 6.80
C GLU A 177 -65.21 -24.39 6.83
N ILE A 178 -65.02 -23.34 7.62
CA ILE A 178 -65.96 -22.23 7.70
C ILE A 178 -65.51 -21.22 6.65
N GLU A 179 -66.28 -21.06 5.58
CA GLU A 179 -66.08 -19.96 4.64
C GLU A 179 -66.33 -18.64 5.37
N LEU A 180 -65.24 -18.00 5.81
CA LEU A 180 -65.32 -16.76 6.56
C LEU A 180 -65.71 -15.56 5.66
N GLU A 181 -65.99 -15.76 4.37
CA GLU A 181 -66.38 -14.72 3.40
C GLU A 181 -67.89 -14.43 3.39
N ASN A 182 -68.25 -13.13 3.51
CA ASN A 182 -69.60 -12.54 3.36
C ASN A 182 -70.74 -13.08 4.25
N GLY A 183 -71.24 -12.24 5.17
CA GLY A 183 -72.53 -12.46 5.87
C GLY A 183 -72.50 -13.51 6.98
N LEU A 184 -71.30 -13.90 7.42
CA LEU A 184 -71.13 -14.89 8.49
C LEU A 184 -71.35 -14.23 9.86
N ASP A 185 -72.39 -14.68 10.54
CA ASP A 185 -72.72 -14.29 11.90
C ASP A 185 -71.79 -15.02 12.89
N LEU A 186 -71.10 -14.28 13.76
CA LEU A 186 -70.14 -14.83 14.72
C LEU A 186 -70.78 -15.94 15.61
N PRO A 187 -71.97 -15.73 16.20
CA PRO A 187 -72.76 -16.78 16.86
C PRO A 187 -72.94 -18.06 16.04
N LYS A 188 -73.27 -17.95 14.74
CA LYS A 188 -73.42 -19.11 13.86
C LYS A 188 -72.09 -19.84 13.64
N ALA A 189 -71.00 -19.09 13.46
CA ALA A 189 -69.65 -19.63 13.33
C ALA A 189 -69.24 -20.44 14.56
N MET A 190 -69.45 -19.87 15.74
CA MET A 190 -69.15 -20.50 17.02
C MET A 190 -70.02 -21.74 17.25
N GLY A 191 -71.28 -21.71 16.84
CA GLY A 191 -72.18 -22.86 16.87
C GLY A 191 -71.70 -24.02 15.98
N MET A 192 -71.13 -23.73 14.79
CA MET A 192 -70.54 -24.76 13.92
C MET A 192 -69.31 -25.42 14.55
N VAL A 193 -68.46 -24.64 15.21
CA VAL A 193 -67.30 -25.18 15.96
C VAL A 193 -67.78 -26.03 17.13
N ALA A 194 -68.75 -25.56 17.92
CA ALA A 194 -69.32 -26.30 19.03
C ALA A 194 -69.93 -27.65 18.59
N ALA A 195 -70.60 -27.70 17.43
CA ALA A 195 -71.17 -28.92 16.87
C ALA A 195 -70.13 -29.94 16.40
N ALA A 196 -68.91 -29.50 16.06
CA ALA A 196 -67.82 -30.38 15.64
C ALA A 196 -67.09 -31.05 16.81
N ILE A 197 -67.35 -30.61 18.04
CA ILE A 197 -66.70 -31.12 19.24
C ILE A 197 -67.53 -32.29 19.82
N PRO A 198 -66.90 -33.41 20.24
CA PRO A 198 -67.61 -34.52 20.86
C PRO A 198 -68.36 -34.08 22.14
N PRO A 199 -69.68 -34.30 22.28
CA PRO A 199 -70.44 -33.84 23.45
C PRO A 199 -69.97 -34.40 24.80
N ALA A 200 -69.34 -35.58 24.79
CA ALA A 200 -68.84 -36.25 25.98
C ALA A 200 -67.49 -35.71 26.50
N SER A 201 -66.87 -34.74 25.81
CA SER A 201 -65.52 -34.23 26.15
C SER A 201 -65.50 -33.25 27.34
N GLY A 202 -66.64 -32.63 27.66
CA GLY A 202 -66.71 -31.53 28.63
C GLY A 202 -66.15 -30.20 28.14
N TRP A 203 -65.79 -30.09 26.85
CA TRP A 203 -65.25 -28.88 26.25
C TRP A 203 -66.37 -27.90 25.90
N ARG A 204 -66.10 -26.59 25.97
CA ARG A 204 -67.11 -25.55 25.73
C ARG A 204 -66.57 -24.38 24.91
N VAL A 205 -67.43 -23.79 24.10
CA VAL A 205 -67.13 -22.57 23.35
C VAL A 205 -67.68 -21.37 24.11
N GLU A 206 -66.84 -20.37 24.38
CA GLU A 206 -67.18 -19.13 25.10
C GLU A 206 -67.10 -17.89 24.20
N GLY A 207 -67.96 -16.89 24.46
CA GLY A 207 -67.99 -15.59 23.78
C GLY A 207 -67.01 -14.57 24.35
N SER A 208 -65.71 -14.87 24.32
CA SER A 208 -64.66 -13.93 24.73
C SER A 208 -64.27 -12.95 23.62
N CYS A 209 -63.72 -11.79 23.99
CA CYS A 209 -63.16 -10.81 23.05
C CYS A 209 -61.90 -10.16 23.62
N HIS A 210 -60.75 -10.39 22.98
CA HIS A 210 -59.45 -9.91 23.47
C HIS A 210 -58.62 -9.28 22.36
N LEU A 211 -57.91 -8.19 22.66
CA LEU A 211 -56.86 -7.62 21.82
C LEU A 211 -55.51 -8.13 22.30
N ALA A 212 -54.80 -8.88 21.45
CA ALA A 212 -53.53 -9.51 21.80
C ALA A 212 -52.68 -9.82 20.56
N LEU A 213 -51.43 -10.22 20.80
CA LEU A 213 -50.50 -10.66 19.76
C LEU A 213 -50.61 -12.18 19.52
N PHE A 214 -50.82 -12.59 18.27
CA PHE A 214 -50.91 -13.99 17.86
C PHE A 214 -50.03 -14.26 16.64
N HIS A 215 -49.36 -15.42 16.63
CA HIS A 215 -48.40 -15.79 15.60
C HIS A 215 -48.72 -17.21 15.09
N PHE A 216 -49.10 -17.34 13.81
CA PHE A 216 -49.42 -18.65 13.20
C PHE A 216 -48.96 -18.82 11.75
N SER A 217 -48.29 -17.82 11.21
CA SER A 217 -48.07 -17.70 9.77
C SER A 217 -47.14 -18.79 9.21
N LYS A 218 -46.25 -19.36 10.04
CA LYS A 218 -45.40 -20.52 9.70
C LYS A 218 -46.17 -21.78 9.32
N LEU A 219 -47.44 -21.90 9.70
CA LEU A 219 -48.27 -23.05 9.31
C LEU A 219 -48.50 -23.12 7.80
N LEU A 220 -48.46 -21.98 7.09
CA LEU A 220 -48.51 -21.95 5.63
C LEU A 220 -47.24 -22.54 5.01
N MET A 221 -46.07 -22.24 5.57
CA MET A 221 -44.79 -22.82 5.14
C MET A 221 -44.73 -24.33 5.42
N TYR A 222 -45.26 -24.76 6.57
CA TYR A 222 -45.40 -26.17 6.91
C TYR A 222 -46.20 -26.93 5.83
N SER A 223 -47.33 -26.35 5.39
CA SER A 223 -48.16 -26.94 4.34
C SER A 223 -47.41 -27.08 3.01
N ASP A 224 -46.58 -26.10 2.66
CA ASP A 224 -45.71 -26.15 1.46
C ASP A 224 -44.73 -27.34 1.50
N LEU A 225 -44.20 -27.70 2.68
CA LEU A 225 -43.32 -28.86 2.88
C LEU A 225 -44.09 -30.19 2.90
N GLU A 226 -45.30 -30.21 3.48
CA GLU A 226 -46.13 -31.41 3.58
C GLU A 226 -46.60 -31.90 2.19
N GLN A 227 -47.01 -30.97 1.31
CA GLN A 227 -47.70 -31.32 0.07
C GLN A 227 -46.82 -31.84 -1.08
N GLY A 228 -45.51 -32.13 -0.91
CA GLY A 228 -44.64 -32.43 -2.08
C GLY A 228 -43.25 -32.99 -1.83
N ALA A 229 -43.16 -34.07 -1.07
CA ALA A 229 -41.92 -34.81 -0.84
C ALA A 229 -41.15 -35.19 -2.13
N GLY A 230 -41.87 -35.52 -3.22
CA GLY A 230 -41.26 -35.89 -4.51
C GLY A 230 -40.47 -34.75 -5.16
N THR A 231 -41.03 -33.54 -5.18
CA THR A 231 -40.39 -32.36 -5.80
C THR A 231 -39.16 -31.92 -5.01
N LEU A 232 -39.23 -31.96 -3.66
CA LEU A 232 -38.10 -31.66 -2.77
C LEU A 232 -36.91 -32.59 -3.06
N SER A 233 -37.17 -33.88 -3.21
CA SER A 233 -36.12 -34.90 -3.42
C SER A 233 -35.42 -34.79 -4.77
N SER A 234 -36.05 -34.14 -5.77
CA SER A 234 -35.48 -33.94 -7.11
C SER A 234 -34.64 -32.67 -7.26
N HIS A 235 -34.73 -31.74 -6.30
CA HIS A 235 -34.10 -30.43 -6.41
C HIS A 235 -32.62 -30.47 -5.95
N PRO A 236 -31.65 -30.07 -6.80
CA PRO A 236 -30.22 -30.24 -6.50
C PRO A 236 -29.77 -29.48 -5.25
N VAL A 237 -30.22 -28.24 -5.10
CA VAL A 237 -29.88 -27.42 -3.92
C VAL A 237 -30.48 -27.99 -2.63
N ILE A 238 -31.72 -28.51 -2.65
CA ILE A 238 -32.36 -29.06 -1.45
C ILE A 238 -31.67 -30.36 -1.04
N ARG A 239 -31.25 -31.19 -2.00
CA ARG A 239 -30.42 -32.37 -1.74
C ARG A 239 -29.09 -31.99 -1.07
N ALA A 240 -28.44 -30.93 -1.55
CA ALA A 240 -27.20 -30.43 -0.94
C ALA A 240 -27.42 -29.98 0.52
N LEU A 241 -28.48 -29.21 0.79
CA LEU A 241 -28.89 -28.81 2.14
C LEU A 241 -29.35 -30.00 3.02
N ALA A 242 -29.74 -31.12 2.41
CA ALA A 242 -30.08 -32.35 3.13
C ALA A 242 -28.86 -33.25 3.40
N GLY A 243 -27.66 -32.85 2.97
CA GLY A 243 -26.41 -33.59 3.22
C GLY A 243 -25.80 -34.30 2.00
N ASP A 244 -26.22 -33.98 0.78
CA ASP A 244 -25.62 -34.48 -0.47
C ASP A 244 -24.96 -33.35 -1.31
N PRO A 245 -23.77 -32.84 -0.91
CA PRO A 245 -23.07 -31.76 -1.62
C PRO A 245 -22.82 -32.05 -3.11
N ALA A 246 -22.66 -33.32 -3.48
CA ALA A 246 -22.41 -33.74 -4.87
C ALA A 246 -23.62 -33.50 -5.78
N ALA A 247 -24.80 -33.20 -5.22
CA ALA A 247 -25.98 -32.82 -5.99
C ALA A 247 -25.90 -31.41 -6.58
N LEU A 248 -25.02 -30.53 -6.08
CA LEU A 248 -24.82 -29.21 -6.67
C LEU A 248 -24.18 -29.33 -8.06
N PRO A 249 -24.71 -28.61 -9.08
CA PRO A 249 -24.06 -28.57 -10.38
C PRO A 249 -22.64 -27.99 -10.27
N PRO A 250 -21.64 -28.56 -10.95
CA PRO A 250 -20.29 -27.98 -10.98
C PRO A 250 -20.31 -26.63 -11.68
N GLU A 251 -19.40 -25.73 -11.27
CA GLU A 251 -19.27 -24.44 -11.94
C GLU A 251 -18.88 -24.61 -13.43
N PRO A 252 -19.49 -23.85 -14.35
CA PRO A 252 -19.15 -23.89 -15.77
C PRO A 252 -17.66 -23.57 -16.01
N SER A 253 -16.99 -24.41 -16.80
CA SER A 253 -15.62 -24.13 -17.23
C SER A 253 -15.59 -22.92 -18.16
N GLY A 254 -14.71 -21.94 -17.88
CA GLY A 254 -14.50 -20.77 -18.76
C GLY A 254 -15.14 -19.47 -18.28
N LEU A 255 -15.67 -19.42 -17.04
CA LEU A 255 -16.02 -18.16 -16.40
C LEU A 255 -14.80 -17.21 -16.37
N PRO A 256 -14.95 -15.95 -16.83
CA PRO A 256 -13.85 -15.00 -16.81
C PRO A 256 -13.44 -14.69 -15.37
N ARG A 257 -12.14 -14.50 -15.14
CA ARG A 257 -11.62 -14.06 -13.84
C ARG A 257 -11.76 -12.54 -13.69
N PRO A 258 -11.76 -11.99 -12.44
CA PRO A 258 -11.83 -10.55 -12.22
C PRO A 258 -10.86 -9.71 -13.04
N GLU A 259 -9.63 -10.19 -13.25
CA GLU A 259 -8.59 -9.48 -14.02
C GLU A 259 -8.83 -9.52 -15.54
N GLU A 260 -9.74 -10.38 -16.00
CA GLU A 260 -10.04 -10.58 -17.41
C GLU A 260 -11.32 -9.84 -17.85
N TYR A 261 -12.15 -9.36 -16.92
CA TYR A 261 -13.44 -8.74 -17.24
C TYR A 261 -13.31 -7.56 -18.19
N ASP A 262 -12.32 -6.68 -17.99
CA ASP A 262 -12.13 -5.54 -18.89
C ASP A 262 -11.81 -5.95 -20.33
N SER A 263 -11.16 -7.10 -20.49
CA SER A 263 -10.78 -7.63 -21.81
C SER A 263 -11.82 -8.53 -22.47
N LYS A 264 -12.64 -9.23 -21.68
CA LYS A 264 -13.59 -10.26 -22.17
C LYS A 264 -15.04 -9.78 -22.17
N LEU A 265 -15.41 -8.86 -21.29
CA LEU A 265 -16.77 -8.31 -21.21
C LEU A 265 -16.82 -6.99 -21.97
N ARG A 266 -17.42 -7.05 -23.17
CA ARG A 266 -17.71 -5.85 -23.94
C ARG A 266 -18.87 -5.12 -23.26
N PRO A 267 -18.83 -3.78 -23.15
CA PRO A 267 -19.93 -3.01 -22.59
C PRO A 267 -21.27 -3.41 -23.21
N GLU A 268 -21.34 -3.52 -24.55
CA GLU A 268 -22.54 -3.92 -25.32
C GLU A 268 -23.25 -5.20 -24.85
N ASP A 269 -22.53 -6.13 -24.23
CA ASP A 269 -23.06 -7.41 -23.76
C ASP A 269 -23.57 -7.34 -22.31
N SER A 270 -23.35 -6.22 -21.61
CA SER A 270 -23.79 -6.00 -20.23
C SER A 270 -25.03 -5.11 -20.15
N PHE A 271 -25.85 -5.35 -19.14
CA PHE A 271 -27.11 -4.68 -18.83
C PHE A 271 -27.20 -4.24 -17.36
N HIS A 272 -26.05 -3.98 -16.71
CA HIS A 272 -26.04 -3.35 -15.39
C HIS A 272 -26.60 -1.92 -15.46
N VAL A 273 -27.27 -1.48 -14.39
CA VAL A 273 -28.03 -0.21 -14.33
C VAL A 273 -27.54 0.73 -13.23
N LEU A 274 -26.60 0.24 -12.41
CA LEU A 274 -25.84 0.95 -11.39
C LEU A 274 -24.35 0.60 -11.55
N ASP A 275 -23.47 1.41 -10.98
CA ASP A 275 -22.02 1.16 -11.00
C ASP A 275 -21.68 -0.22 -10.43
N SER A 276 -20.53 -0.78 -10.78
CA SER A 276 -20.04 -2.02 -10.17
C SER A 276 -18.54 -2.10 -10.17
N ASP A 277 -17.99 -2.54 -9.04
CA ASP A 277 -16.58 -2.95 -8.97
C ASP A 277 -16.39 -4.39 -9.47
N SER A 278 -15.14 -4.82 -9.56
CA SER A 278 -14.77 -6.14 -10.07
C SER A 278 -15.33 -7.30 -9.24
N SER A 279 -15.43 -7.17 -7.92
CA SER A 279 -15.99 -8.21 -7.03
C SER A 279 -17.52 -8.30 -7.15
N GLN A 280 -18.19 -7.16 -7.40
CA GLN A 280 -19.63 -7.13 -7.69
C GLN A 280 -19.92 -7.72 -9.06
N LEU A 281 -19.10 -7.39 -10.08
CA LEU A 281 -19.24 -7.93 -11.43
C LEU A 281 -19.04 -9.45 -11.46
N GLU A 282 -18.13 -9.99 -10.64
CA GLU A 282 -17.94 -11.43 -10.50
C GLU A 282 -19.21 -12.15 -10.03
N ALA A 283 -19.92 -11.58 -9.05
CA ALA A 283 -21.19 -12.13 -8.59
C ALA A 283 -22.25 -12.10 -9.72
N VAL A 284 -22.31 -11.00 -10.49
CA VAL A 284 -23.23 -10.86 -11.63
C VAL A 284 -22.95 -11.91 -12.72
N GLN A 285 -21.69 -12.11 -13.09
CA GLN A 285 -21.32 -13.10 -14.12
C GLN A 285 -21.60 -14.54 -13.66
N ALA A 286 -21.36 -14.87 -12.39
CA ALA A 286 -21.71 -16.17 -11.82
C ALA A 286 -23.23 -16.40 -11.82
N ALA A 287 -24.02 -15.36 -11.49
CA ALA A 287 -25.47 -15.41 -11.55
C ALA A 287 -25.97 -15.70 -12.98
N LEU A 288 -25.46 -14.99 -13.98
CA LEU A 288 -25.79 -15.21 -15.40
C LEU A 288 -25.42 -16.59 -15.91
N ALA A 289 -24.32 -17.17 -15.40
CA ALA A 289 -23.87 -18.50 -15.75
C ALA A 289 -24.67 -19.64 -15.08
N GLY A 290 -25.67 -19.32 -14.26
CA GLY A 290 -26.52 -20.31 -13.60
C GLY A 290 -25.89 -20.97 -12.37
N VAL A 291 -24.80 -20.40 -11.82
CA VAL A 291 -24.13 -20.92 -10.63
C VAL A 291 -24.93 -20.58 -9.38
N SER A 292 -25.20 -21.57 -8.53
CA SER A 292 -25.71 -21.30 -7.17
C SER A 292 -24.52 -20.97 -6.26
N PHE A 293 -24.56 -19.83 -5.57
CA PHE A 293 -23.43 -19.36 -4.74
C PHE A 293 -23.87 -18.55 -3.53
N VAL A 294 -22.97 -18.47 -2.55
CA VAL A 294 -23.07 -17.56 -1.41
C VAL A 294 -22.32 -16.27 -1.74
N LEU A 295 -23.01 -15.13 -1.67
CA LEU A 295 -22.42 -13.80 -1.77
C LEU A 295 -22.24 -13.21 -0.37
N GLN A 296 -21.01 -13.29 0.11
CA GLN A 296 -20.58 -12.67 1.36
C GLN A 296 -20.39 -11.16 1.12
N GLY A 297 -21.30 -10.35 1.67
CA GLY A 297 -21.29 -8.89 1.54
C GLY A 297 -21.16 -8.19 2.88
N PRO A 298 -19.93 -7.83 3.29
CA PRO A 298 -19.69 -7.04 4.50
C PRO A 298 -20.45 -5.70 4.52
N PRO A 299 -20.60 -5.04 5.67
CA PRO A 299 -21.29 -3.76 5.76
C PRO A 299 -20.69 -2.73 4.81
N GLY A 300 -21.54 -2.04 4.04
CA GLY A 300 -21.10 -0.96 3.17
C GLY A 300 -20.41 -1.38 1.87
N THR A 301 -20.45 -2.65 1.48
CA THR A 301 -19.80 -3.13 0.23
C THR A 301 -20.70 -3.13 -1.01
N GLY A 302 -21.87 -2.49 -0.94
CA GLY A 302 -22.78 -2.37 -2.08
C GLY A 302 -23.65 -3.60 -2.37
N LYS A 303 -23.96 -4.45 -1.38
CA LYS A 303 -24.84 -5.64 -1.54
C LYS A 303 -26.10 -5.37 -2.39
N SER A 304 -26.92 -4.40 -1.97
CA SER A 304 -28.19 -4.10 -2.65
C SER A 304 -27.98 -3.57 -4.07
N GLN A 305 -26.84 -2.91 -4.34
CA GLN A 305 -26.44 -2.47 -5.67
C GLN A 305 -26.05 -3.65 -6.55
N THR A 306 -25.27 -4.60 -6.03
CA THR A 306 -24.95 -5.87 -6.72
C THR A 306 -26.21 -6.67 -7.02
N ILE A 307 -27.14 -6.78 -6.08
CA ILE A 307 -28.44 -7.46 -6.26
C ILE A 307 -29.25 -6.78 -7.37
N THR A 308 -29.31 -5.44 -7.37
CA THR A 308 -30.03 -4.68 -8.40
C THR A 308 -29.46 -4.97 -9.79
N ASN A 309 -28.13 -4.98 -9.93
CA ASN A 309 -27.47 -5.30 -11.20
C ASN A 309 -27.64 -6.78 -11.60
N MET A 310 -27.62 -7.72 -10.65
CA MET A 310 -27.96 -9.11 -10.93
C MET A 310 -29.38 -9.23 -11.47
N ILE A 311 -30.35 -8.56 -10.85
CA ILE A 311 -31.75 -8.57 -11.28
C ILE A 311 -31.89 -7.95 -12.68
N SER A 312 -31.27 -6.81 -12.96
CA SER A 312 -31.37 -6.15 -14.27
C SER A 312 -30.80 -7.02 -15.40
N GLU A 313 -29.66 -7.64 -15.16
CA GLU A 313 -29.00 -8.58 -16.09
C GLU A 313 -29.87 -9.82 -16.31
N LEU A 314 -30.36 -10.46 -15.24
CA LEU A 314 -31.25 -11.62 -15.34
C LEU A 314 -32.53 -11.31 -16.12
N ILE A 315 -33.16 -10.16 -15.87
CA ILE A 315 -34.35 -9.70 -16.60
C ILE A 315 -34.05 -9.49 -18.09
N ALA A 316 -32.93 -8.83 -18.42
CA ALA A 316 -32.51 -8.65 -19.82
C ALA A 316 -32.27 -10.00 -20.52
N HIS A 317 -31.81 -11.01 -19.79
CA HIS A 317 -31.67 -12.39 -20.28
C HIS A 317 -32.97 -13.21 -20.24
N GLY A 318 -34.12 -12.58 -19.93
CA GLY A 318 -35.44 -13.20 -19.93
C GLY A 318 -35.69 -14.16 -18.77
N LYS A 319 -34.94 -14.02 -17.68
CA LYS A 319 -35.06 -14.86 -16.47
C LYS A 319 -36.10 -14.27 -15.52
N ARG A 320 -36.83 -15.17 -14.84
CA ARG A 320 -37.74 -14.81 -13.75
C ARG A 320 -37.00 -14.90 -12.41
N VAL A 321 -37.08 -13.85 -11.61
CA VAL A 321 -36.36 -13.72 -10.34
C VAL A 321 -37.33 -13.62 -9.18
N LEU A 322 -37.11 -14.45 -8.15
CA LEU A 322 -37.74 -14.30 -6.85
C LEU A 322 -36.71 -13.72 -5.88
N PHE A 323 -36.87 -12.45 -5.54
CA PHE A 323 -36.07 -11.77 -4.54
C PHE A 323 -36.74 -11.90 -3.17
N VAL A 324 -36.02 -12.51 -2.22
CA VAL A 324 -36.53 -12.82 -0.88
C VAL A 324 -35.66 -12.17 0.18
N SER A 325 -36.28 -11.50 1.14
CA SER A 325 -35.58 -10.97 2.32
C SER A 325 -36.48 -11.09 3.54
N GLN A 326 -35.89 -11.31 4.71
CA GLN A 326 -36.65 -11.26 5.95
C GLN A 326 -37.20 -9.85 6.20
N LYS A 327 -36.33 -8.82 6.06
CA LYS A 327 -36.62 -7.42 6.41
C LYS A 327 -37.24 -6.63 5.25
N MET A 328 -38.30 -5.88 5.54
CA MET A 328 -38.98 -5.00 4.57
C MET A 328 -38.06 -3.90 4.05
N ALA A 329 -37.24 -3.31 4.94
CA ALA A 329 -36.29 -2.27 4.55
C ALA A 329 -35.34 -2.71 3.42
N ALA A 330 -34.89 -3.98 3.42
CA ALA A 330 -34.04 -4.50 2.35
C ALA A 330 -34.81 -4.67 1.02
N LEU A 331 -36.09 -5.08 1.07
CA LEU A 331 -36.98 -5.14 -0.10
C LEU A 331 -37.22 -3.75 -0.67
N ASP A 332 -37.53 -2.76 0.18
CA ASP A 332 -37.74 -1.36 -0.19
C ASP A 332 -36.49 -0.73 -0.83
N VAL A 333 -35.29 -1.04 -0.32
CA VAL A 333 -34.03 -0.54 -0.88
C VAL A 333 -33.82 -1.05 -2.30
N VAL A 334 -33.98 -2.35 -2.54
CA VAL A 334 -33.82 -2.93 -3.89
C VAL A 334 -34.94 -2.46 -4.83
N ARG A 335 -36.19 -2.40 -4.36
CA ARG A 335 -37.32 -1.83 -5.12
C ARG A 335 -37.04 -0.39 -5.52
N GLY A 336 -36.66 0.46 -4.58
CA GLY A 336 -36.35 1.87 -4.82
C GLY A 336 -35.18 2.06 -5.79
N ASN A 337 -34.17 1.19 -5.74
CA ASN A 337 -33.08 1.19 -6.73
C ASN A 337 -33.59 0.83 -8.13
N LEU A 338 -34.41 -0.22 -8.26
CA LEU A 338 -35.01 -0.63 -9.54
C LEU A 338 -35.96 0.45 -10.10
N GLU A 339 -36.77 1.10 -9.26
CA GLU A 339 -37.63 2.22 -9.62
C GLU A 339 -36.83 3.42 -10.14
N ARG A 340 -35.77 3.84 -9.44
CA ARG A 340 -34.87 4.91 -9.91
C ARG A 340 -34.18 4.56 -11.22
N CYS A 341 -33.97 3.27 -11.48
CA CYS A 341 -33.44 2.76 -12.73
C CYS A 341 -34.52 2.61 -13.83
N GLY A 342 -35.78 2.95 -13.55
CA GLY A 342 -36.88 2.80 -14.51
C GLY A 342 -37.28 1.35 -14.79
N LEU A 343 -37.01 0.43 -13.85
CA LEU A 343 -37.38 -0.99 -13.91
C LEU A 343 -38.46 -1.36 -12.86
N GLY A 344 -39.00 -0.38 -12.14
CA GLY A 344 -39.99 -0.62 -11.08
C GLY A 344 -41.29 -1.27 -11.59
N ASP A 345 -41.71 -0.93 -12.81
CA ASP A 345 -42.88 -1.55 -13.45
C ASP A 345 -42.66 -3.00 -13.89
N MET A 346 -41.43 -3.51 -13.83
CA MET A 346 -41.09 -4.92 -14.04
C MET A 346 -41.05 -5.72 -12.73
N CYS A 347 -41.28 -5.04 -11.61
CA CYS A 347 -41.29 -5.59 -10.28
C CYS A 347 -42.73 -5.72 -9.77
N LEU A 348 -43.00 -6.75 -8.97
CA LEU A 348 -44.25 -6.87 -8.24
C LEU A 348 -43.98 -7.18 -6.77
N GLU A 349 -44.65 -6.41 -5.92
CA GLU A 349 -44.57 -6.48 -4.48
C GLU A 349 -45.93 -6.90 -3.91
N LEU A 350 -45.94 -7.94 -3.09
CA LEU A 350 -47.17 -8.53 -2.56
C LEU A 350 -47.23 -8.50 -1.03
N HIS A 351 -46.31 -7.80 -0.38
CA HIS A 351 -46.17 -7.75 1.07
C HIS A 351 -46.47 -6.38 1.69
N ASP A 352 -46.80 -5.35 0.91
CA ASP A 352 -47.20 -4.04 1.43
C ASP A 352 -48.63 -4.09 2.01
N PRO A 353 -48.81 -3.95 3.34
CA PRO A 353 -50.12 -4.02 4.00
C PRO A 353 -51.04 -2.83 3.65
N LYS A 354 -50.51 -1.77 3.02
CA LYS A 354 -51.33 -0.65 2.54
C LYS A 354 -51.99 -0.94 1.19
N ARG A 355 -51.48 -1.92 0.43
CA ARG A 355 -51.96 -2.19 -0.93
C ARG A 355 -53.17 -3.10 -0.91
N SER A 356 -54.29 -2.58 -1.40
CA SER A 356 -55.49 -3.39 -1.58
C SER A 356 -55.31 -4.40 -2.73
N ARG A 357 -56.03 -5.53 -2.66
CA ARG A 357 -56.05 -6.53 -3.76
C ARG A 357 -56.39 -5.91 -5.12
N ALA A 358 -57.22 -4.85 -5.11
CA ALA A 358 -57.63 -4.13 -6.31
C ALA A 358 -56.48 -3.34 -6.95
N GLU A 359 -55.61 -2.74 -6.14
CA GLU A 359 -54.44 -2.00 -6.62
C GLU A 359 -53.42 -2.91 -7.30
N ILE A 360 -53.18 -4.10 -6.74
CA ILE A 360 -52.26 -5.09 -7.32
C ILE A 360 -52.73 -5.51 -8.72
N ILE A 361 -54.01 -5.86 -8.87
CA ILE A 361 -54.58 -6.26 -10.16
C ILE A 361 -54.56 -5.10 -11.15
N LYS A 362 -54.86 -3.88 -10.69
CA LYS A 362 -54.80 -2.68 -11.52
C LYS A 362 -53.38 -2.41 -12.02
N GLU A 363 -52.37 -2.56 -11.16
CA GLU A 363 -50.96 -2.40 -11.55
C GLU A 363 -50.55 -3.38 -12.65
N ILE A 364 -50.92 -4.65 -12.50
CA ILE A 364 -50.64 -5.69 -13.52
C ILE A 364 -51.36 -5.34 -14.84
N ALA A 365 -52.61 -4.90 -14.77
CA ALA A 365 -53.38 -4.50 -15.95
C ALA A 365 -52.78 -3.26 -16.65
N THR A 366 -52.33 -2.25 -15.90
CA THR A 366 -51.64 -1.09 -16.47
C THR A 366 -50.35 -1.51 -17.18
N GLY A 367 -49.54 -2.37 -16.56
CA GLY A 367 -48.32 -2.90 -17.19
C GLY A 367 -48.59 -3.66 -18.49
N LEU A 368 -49.73 -4.34 -18.58
CA LEU A 368 -50.19 -4.99 -19.82
C LEU A 368 -50.53 -4.01 -20.94
N GLU A 369 -51.13 -2.86 -20.60
CA GLU A 369 -51.51 -1.81 -21.56
C GLU A 369 -50.31 -1.01 -22.10
N ASP A 370 -49.30 -0.82 -21.25
CA ASP A 370 -48.07 -0.11 -21.61
C ASP A 370 -47.06 -1.01 -22.34
N ALA A 371 -47.18 -2.33 -22.18
CA ALA A 371 -46.36 -3.32 -22.86
C ALA A 371 -46.45 -3.18 -24.40
N GLY A 372 -45.40 -2.63 -25.01
CA GLY A 372 -45.25 -2.50 -26.45
C GLY A 372 -45.15 -1.07 -26.98
N ARG A 373 -45.20 -0.04 -26.11
CA ARG A 373 -45.10 1.38 -26.51
C ARG A 373 -43.66 1.92 -26.58
N SER A 374 -42.64 1.15 -26.17
CA SER A 374 -41.27 1.65 -26.08
C SER A 374 -40.38 1.16 -27.23
N GLY A 375 -39.63 2.07 -27.84
CA GLY A 375 -38.48 1.76 -28.69
C GLY A 375 -37.21 2.21 -27.99
N GLY A 376 -36.38 1.27 -27.53
CA GLY A 376 -35.08 1.60 -26.96
C GLY A 376 -34.10 2.01 -28.05
N ALA A 377 -33.45 3.17 -27.91
CA ALA A 377 -32.32 3.54 -28.76
C ALA A 377 -31.09 2.69 -28.39
N ALA A 378 -30.34 2.26 -29.41
CA ALA A 378 -29.04 1.64 -29.18
C ALA A 378 -28.06 2.69 -28.65
N VAL A 379 -27.37 2.37 -27.54
CA VAL A 379 -26.28 3.19 -27.01
C VAL A 379 -25.01 2.78 -27.75
N ASP A 380 -24.38 3.72 -28.46
CA ASP A 380 -23.06 3.49 -29.07
C ASP A 380 -22.00 3.41 -27.97
N ALA A 381 -21.36 2.25 -27.85
CA ALA A 381 -20.35 1.96 -26.83
C ALA A 381 -18.92 1.97 -27.40
N GLN A 382 -18.74 2.24 -28.69
CA GLN A 382 -17.44 2.11 -29.35
C GLN A 382 -16.38 3.03 -28.73
N GLU A 383 -16.72 4.30 -28.50
CA GLU A 383 -15.82 5.27 -27.86
C GLU A 383 -15.47 4.86 -26.43
N LEU A 384 -16.44 4.34 -25.67
CA LEU A 384 -16.22 3.86 -24.30
C LEU A 384 -15.20 2.70 -24.28
N VAL A 385 -15.32 1.75 -25.22
CA VAL A 385 -14.40 0.62 -25.37
C VAL A 385 -12.98 1.10 -25.69
N GLU A 386 -12.85 2.10 -26.57
CA GLU A 386 -11.55 2.66 -26.96
C GLU A 386 -10.87 3.39 -25.79
N VAL A 387 -11.61 4.25 -25.08
CA VAL A 387 -11.09 4.97 -23.91
C VAL A 387 -10.71 4.00 -22.80
N ARG A 388 -11.54 3.00 -22.49
CA ARG A 388 -11.23 1.94 -21.52
C ARG A 388 -9.93 1.22 -21.87
N ARG A 389 -9.77 0.82 -23.15
CA ARG A 389 -8.56 0.14 -23.63
C ARG A 389 -7.30 1.00 -23.45
N GLU A 390 -7.38 2.30 -23.71
CA GLU A 390 -6.24 3.21 -23.53
C GLU A 390 -5.87 3.37 -22.04
N LEU A 391 -6.86 3.53 -21.16
CA LEU A 391 -6.66 3.60 -19.71
C LEU A 391 -6.05 2.30 -19.17
N ASP A 392 -6.60 1.15 -19.55
CA ASP A 392 -6.09 -0.18 -19.17
C ASP A 392 -4.67 -0.40 -19.68
N GLY A 393 -4.37 0.05 -20.90
CA GLY A 393 -3.04 -0.03 -21.49
C GLY A 393 -1.99 0.65 -20.62
N TYR A 394 -2.30 1.86 -20.13
CA TYR A 394 -1.43 2.58 -19.20
C TYR A 394 -1.27 1.85 -17.86
N VAL A 395 -2.36 1.37 -17.27
CA VAL A 395 -2.31 0.64 -15.98
C VAL A 395 -1.49 -0.64 -16.11
N ARG A 396 -1.74 -1.45 -17.15
CA ARG A 396 -0.95 -2.67 -17.43
C ARG A 396 0.52 -2.35 -17.63
N ALA A 397 0.82 -1.29 -18.39
CA ALA A 397 2.19 -0.85 -18.56
C ALA A 397 2.81 -0.46 -17.20
N LEU A 398 2.13 0.29 -16.34
CA LEU A 398 2.68 0.72 -15.05
C LEU A 398 3.00 -0.45 -14.10
N HIS A 399 2.16 -1.50 -14.11
CA HIS A 399 2.28 -2.66 -13.23
C HIS A 399 3.08 -3.84 -13.82
N MET A 400 3.42 -3.82 -15.11
CA MET A 400 4.21 -4.89 -15.74
C MET A 400 5.61 -5.00 -15.10
N PRO A 401 6.03 -6.20 -14.65
CA PRO A 401 7.39 -6.45 -14.20
C PRO A 401 8.42 -6.17 -15.29
N ARG A 402 9.51 -5.45 -14.97
CA ARG A 402 10.57 -5.07 -15.90
C ARG A 402 11.97 -5.30 -15.31
N GLY A 403 12.95 -5.36 -16.21
CA GLY A 403 14.36 -5.54 -15.88
C GLY A 403 14.65 -6.86 -15.14
N ARG A 404 15.86 -6.99 -14.61
CA ARG A 404 16.28 -8.18 -13.85
C ARG A 404 15.74 -8.23 -12.42
N LEU A 405 15.29 -7.10 -11.88
CA LEU A 405 14.61 -7.06 -10.58
C LEU A 405 13.19 -7.66 -10.62
N GLY A 406 12.59 -7.84 -11.80
CA GLY A 406 11.23 -8.37 -11.90
C GLY A 406 10.19 -7.52 -11.17
N THR A 407 10.42 -6.21 -11.06
CA THR A 407 9.56 -5.27 -10.33
C THR A 407 8.85 -4.33 -11.28
N SER A 408 7.78 -3.68 -10.83
CA SER A 408 6.98 -2.76 -11.63
C SER A 408 7.42 -1.30 -11.43
N VAL A 409 7.11 -0.46 -12.42
CA VAL A 409 7.32 0.99 -12.34
C VAL A 409 6.53 1.58 -11.18
N TYR A 410 5.29 1.12 -10.97
CA TYR A 410 4.48 1.51 -9.82
C TYR A 410 5.21 1.35 -8.49
N ARG A 411 5.79 0.16 -8.25
CA ARG A 411 6.48 -0.16 -6.99
C ARG A 411 7.73 0.70 -6.80
N MET A 412 8.49 0.92 -7.88
CA MET A 412 9.71 1.74 -7.84
C MET A 412 9.41 3.23 -7.61
N ILE A 413 8.33 3.76 -8.20
CA ILE A 413 7.84 5.11 -7.89
C ILE A 413 7.44 5.21 -6.41
N GLY A 414 6.75 4.19 -5.87
CA GLY A 414 6.39 4.15 -4.45
C GLY A 414 7.61 4.19 -3.52
N GLN A 415 8.59 3.32 -3.77
CA GLN A 415 9.86 3.30 -3.01
C GLN A 415 10.64 4.61 -3.15
N TYR A 416 10.61 5.25 -4.32
CA TYR A 416 11.19 6.58 -4.51
C TYR A 416 10.45 7.66 -3.70
N ALA A 417 9.12 7.61 -3.66
CA ALA A 417 8.29 8.60 -2.95
C ALA A 417 8.46 8.54 -1.42
N GLU A 418 8.67 7.35 -0.85
CA GLU A 418 8.98 7.16 0.59
C GLU A 418 10.27 7.89 1.03
N LEU A 419 11.19 8.17 0.08
CA LEU A 419 12.49 8.80 0.33
C LEU A 419 12.49 10.32 0.06
N THR A 420 11.32 10.96 0.01
CA THR A 420 11.19 12.40 -0.33
C THR A 420 11.99 13.32 0.60
N GLY A 421 12.20 12.94 1.86
CA GLY A 421 12.98 13.69 2.85
C GLY A 421 14.51 13.60 2.70
N THR A 422 15.04 12.68 1.89
CA THR A 422 16.49 12.47 1.72
C THR A 422 17.01 13.18 0.47
N PRO A 423 18.08 14.01 0.48
CA PRO A 423 18.59 14.66 -0.72
C PRO A 423 18.84 13.72 -1.91
N ASP A 424 18.50 14.16 -3.13
CA ASP A 424 18.75 13.38 -4.35
C ASP A 424 20.20 13.56 -4.80
N LEU A 425 20.92 12.45 -5.00
CA LEU A 425 22.34 12.47 -5.36
C LEU A 425 22.51 12.56 -6.89
N CYS A 426 23.49 13.34 -7.36
CA CYS A 426 23.67 13.60 -8.79
C CYS A 426 24.71 12.66 -9.44
N PHE A 427 24.45 11.34 -9.45
CA PHE A 427 25.31 10.39 -10.16
C PHE A 427 24.59 9.61 -11.27
N TYR A 428 25.37 9.01 -12.18
CA TYR A 428 24.89 8.17 -13.26
C TYR A 428 25.26 6.71 -13.00
N LEU A 429 24.31 5.80 -13.24
CA LEU A 429 24.52 4.35 -13.21
C LEU A 429 23.95 3.75 -14.51
N PRO A 430 24.80 3.31 -15.45
CA PRO A 430 24.32 2.75 -16.71
C PRO A 430 23.64 1.40 -16.51
N GLY A 431 22.54 1.16 -17.24
CA GLY A 431 21.82 -0.11 -17.25
C GLY A 431 21.21 -0.44 -15.88
N ALA A 432 20.46 0.49 -15.30
CA ALA A 432 19.78 0.27 -14.02
C ALA A 432 18.78 -0.90 -14.11
N LEU A 433 18.14 -1.10 -15.28
CA LEU A 433 17.26 -2.26 -15.53
C LEU A 433 18.00 -3.61 -15.52
N GLU A 434 19.31 -3.62 -15.78
CA GLU A 434 20.15 -4.84 -15.77
C GLU A 434 20.67 -5.20 -14.38
N VAL A 435 20.38 -4.39 -13.35
CA VAL A 435 20.73 -4.72 -11.97
C VAL A 435 19.76 -5.78 -11.45
N ASP A 436 20.28 -6.91 -10.96
CA ASP A 436 19.52 -7.95 -10.27
C ASP A 436 19.53 -7.75 -8.74
N GLU A 437 18.75 -8.55 -8.01
CA GLU A 437 18.64 -8.45 -6.54
C GLU A 437 19.98 -8.68 -5.82
N GLU A 438 20.86 -9.53 -6.36
CA GLU A 438 22.17 -9.78 -5.75
C GLU A 438 23.09 -8.58 -5.92
N ARG A 439 23.15 -8.00 -7.13
CA ARG A 439 23.94 -6.81 -7.43
C ARG A 439 23.42 -5.59 -6.67
N ALA A 440 22.11 -5.40 -6.57
CA ALA A 440 21.50 -4.33 -5.76
C ALA A 440 21.90 -4.45 -4.28
N ARG A 441 21.78 -5.64 -3.69
CA ARG A 441 22.22 -5.90 -2.30
C ARG A 441 23.71 -5.67 -2.09
N ARG A 442 24.56 -6.06 -3.05
CA ARG A 442 26.01 -5.76 -3.00
C ARG A 442 26.28 -4.27 -3.03
N MET A 443 25.64 -3.52 -3.93
CA MET A 443 25.77 -2.06 -4.00
C MET A 443 25.38 -1.42 -2.66
N GLU A 444 24.20 -1.73 -2.15
CA GLU A 444 23.72 -1.22 -0.86
C GLU A 444 24.66 -1.58 0.29
N GLY A 445 25.11 -2.84 0.35
CA GLY A 445 26.06 -3.30 1.35
C GLY A 445 27.41 -2.57 1.30
N THR A 446 27.92 -2.25 0.11
CA THR A 446 29.15 -1.43 -0.01
C THR A 446 28.94 0.02 0.41
N VAL A 447 27.77 0.61 0.11
CA VAL A 447 27.42 1.97 0.56
C VAL A 447 27.27 2.03 2.08
N LEU A 448 26.67 1.02 2.70
CA LEU A 448 26.56 0.90 4.16
C LEU A 448 27.93 0.77 4.83
N ARG A 449 28.86 -0.01 4.25
CA ARG A 449 30.24 -0.07 4.76
C ARG A 449 30.95 1.27 4.61
N LEU A 450 30.70 2.00 3.51
CA LEU A 450 31.31 3.30 3.29
C LEU A 450 30.82 4.33 4.32
N SER A 451 29.54 4.30 4.72
CA SER A 451 29.04 5.20 5.76
C SER A 451 29.68 4.96 7.12
N GLN A 452 30.00 3.70 7.45
CA GLN A 452 30.73 3.35 8.68
C GLN A 452 32.18 3.86 8.65
N MET A 453 32.77 4.04 7.47
CA MET A 453 34.13 4.55 7.26
C MET A 453 34.15 6.02 6.80
N ALA A 454 33.05 6.76 6.98
CA ALA A 454 32.88 8.09 6.39
C ALA A 454 33.92 9.11 6.87
N SER A 455 34.40 8.98 8.11
CA SER A 455 35.46 9.85 8.65
C SER A 455 36.75 9.72 7.85
N ALA A 456 37.24 8.49 7.63
CA ALA A 456 38.43 8.22 6.81
C ALA A 456 38.18 8.57 5.33
N PHE A 457 36.98 8.31 4.81
CA PHE A 457 36.62 8.61 3.42
C PHE A 457 36.63 10.10 3.07
N ARG A 458 36.24 10.96 4.02
CA ARG A 458 36.16 12.41 3.87
C ARG A 458 37.44 13.15 4.26
N GLU A 459 38.39 12.49 4.91
CA GLU A 459 39.67 13.10 5.34
C GLU A 459 40.61 13.29 4.13
N PRO A 460 40.79 14.52 3.61
CA PRO A 460 41.61 14.76 2.40
C PRO A 460 43.11 14.56 2.67
N THR A 461 43.51 14.72 3.94
CA THR A 461 44.89 14.64 4.43
C THR A 461 45.17 13.31 5.13
N HIS A 462 44.42 12.25 4.81
CA HIS A 462 44.59 10.95 5.46
C HIS A 462 46.09 10.54 5.42
N PRO A 463 46.73 10.21 6.56
CA PRO A 463 48.19 10.03 6.64
C PRO A 463 48.76 8.97 5.68
N TRP A 464 47.93 8.00 5.30
CA TRP A 464 48.27 6.88 4.42
C TRP A 464 47.74 7.04 2.99
N ALA A 465 47.25 8.22 2.63
CA ALA A 465 46.72 8.48 1.28
C ALA A 465 47.75 8.14 0.19
N GLY A 466 47.34 7.35 -0.80
CA GLY A 466 48.20 6.92 -1.90
C GLY A 466 48.92 5.59 -1.70
N ALA A 467 48.73 4.89 -0.58
CA ALA A 467 49.26 3.53 -0.41
C ALA A 467 48.66 2.54 -1.44
N LEU A 468 49.49 1.68 -2.02
CA LEU A 468 49.18 0.82 -3.16
C LEU A 468 48.80 -0.63 -2.80
N VAL A 469 49.02 -1.06 -1.56
CA VAL A 469 48.75 -2.45 -1.14
C VAL A 469 47.27 -2.60 -0.83
N THR A 470 46.63 -3.70 -1.26
CA THR A 470 45.18 -3.90 -1.11
C THR A 470 44.79 -4.89 -0.02
N GLU A 471 45.76 -5.61 0.56
CA GLU A 471 45.50 -6.65 1.57
C GLU A 471 46.28 -6.38 2.86
N TRP A 472 45.56 -6.37 3.98
CA TRP A 472 46.15 -6.20 5.30
C TRP A 472 46.65 -7.54 5.87
N SER A 473 47.77 -7.50 6.59
CA SER A 473 48.20 -8.59 7.47
C SER A 473 49.04 -8.04 8.62
N ASP A 474 49.06 -8.75 9.76
CA ASP A 474 49.94 -8.41 10.88
C ASP A 474 51.41 -8.30 10.46
N ARG A 475 51.83 -9.19 9.54
CA ARG A 475 53.18 -9.17 8.95
C ARG A 475 53.44 -7.92 8.14
N LEU A 476 52.46 -7.47 7.34
CA LEU A 476 52.59 -6.25 6.56
C LEU A 476 52.67 -5.02 7.50
N GLN A 477 51.83 -4.96 8.53
CA GLN A 477 51.84 -3.87 9.49
C GLN A 477 53.17 -3.77 10.24
N ALA A 478 53.72 -4.90 10.69
CA ALA A 478 55.05 -4.95 11.30
C ALA A 478 56.12 -4.45 10.32
N LYS A 479 56.09 -4.90 9.06
CA LYS A 479 57.05 -4.48 8.03
C LYS A 479 56.95 -2.99 7.69
N VAL A 480 55.75 -2.43 7.64
CA VAL A 480 55.53 -0.98 7.42
C VAL A 480 56.10 -0.16 8.58
N GLN A 481 55.92 -0.62 9.82
CA GLN A 481 56.51 0.02 10.99
C GLN A 481 58.04 -0.07 10.98
N GLU A 482 58.59 -1.24 10.65
CA GLU A 482 60.04 -1.45 10.55
C GLU A 482 60.68 -0.48 9.55
N GLU A 483 60.13 -0.39 8.34
CA GLU A 483 60.67 0.49 7.30
C GLU A 483 60.47 1.98 7.59
N LEU A 484 59.32 2.37 8.16
CA LEU A 484 59.10 3.75 8.58
C LEU A 484 60.08 4.14 9.69
N SER A 485 60.33 3.24 10.65
CA SER A 485 61.32 3.45 11.70
C SER A 485 62.74 3.58 11.14
N ALA A 486 63.10 2.74 10.16
CA ALA A 486 64.38 2.80 9.49
C ALA A 486 64.57 4.14 8.74
N LEU A 487 63.52 4.62 8.05
CA LEU A 487 63.54 5.91 7.36
C LEU A 487 63.70 7.09 8.34
N MET A 488 62.91 7.12 9.41
CA MET A 488 63.02 8.15 10.46
C MET A 488 64.43 8.16 11.07
N ALA A 489 65.00 6.99 11.34
CA ALA A 489 66.34 6.86 11.90
C ALA A 489 67.42 7.32 10.92
N ALA A 490 67.32 6.97 9.63
CA ALA A 490 68.26 7.43 8.60
C ALA A 490 68.19 8.95 8.42
N HIS A 491 66.99 9.53 8.39
CA HIS A 491 66.77 10.97 8.31
C HIS A 491 67.38 11.70 9.52
N GLY A 492 67.09 11.23 10.74
CA GLY A 492 67.64 11.82 11.97
C GLY A 492 69.17 11.77 12.03
N ARG A 493 69.79 10.66 11.59
CA ARG A 493 71.26 10.54 11.49
C ARG A 493 71.85 11.53 10.48
N LEU A 494 71.22 11.69 9.32
CA LEU A 494 71.65 12.67 8.32
C LEU A 494 71.57 14.10 8.88
N CYS A 495 70.42 14.50 9.42
CA CYS A 495 70.23 15.84 10.00
C CYS A 495 71.19 16.14 11.14
N THR A 496 71.55 15.15 11.96
CA THR A 496 72.55 15.30 13.03
C THR A 496 73.97 15.47 12.49
N ALA A 497 74.30 14.84 11.35
CA ALA A 497 75.63 14.93 10.74
C ALA A 497 75.85 16.24 9.98
N LEU A 498 74.79 16.84 9.40
CA LEU A 498 74.89 18.02 8.53
C LEU A 498 75.61 19.23 9.16
N PRO A 499 75.33 19.68 10.41
CA PRO A 499 76.02 20.83 11.00
C PRO A 499 77.53 20.62 11.13
N ALA A 500 77.97 19.39 11.45
CA ALA A 500 79.40 19.06 11.54
C ALA A 500 80.10 19.13 10.17
N LEU A 501 79.35 19.03 9.07
CA LEU A 501 79.85 19.10 7.71
C LEU A 501 79.75 20.52 7.12
N THR A 502 78.75 21.32 7.49
CA THR A 502 78.55 22.66 6.89
C THR A 502 79.27 23.77 7.65
N ILE A 503 79.28 23.74 8.98
CA ILE A 503 79.86 24.81 9.83
C ILE A 503 81.37 24.99 9.60
N PRO A 504 82.22 23.93 9.53
CA PRO A 504 83.65 24.10 9.32
C PRO A 504 83.98 24.81 8.02
N PHE A 505 83.20 24.58 6.96
CA PHE A 505 83.40 25.16 5.63
C PHE A 505 82.56 26.42 5.37
N GLY A 506 81.83 26.93 6.38
CA GLY A 506 81.00 28.14 6.22
C GLY A 506 79.90 27.98 5.16
N LEU A 507 79.40 26.76 4.99
CA LEU A 507 78.36 26.42 4.02
C LEU A 507 76.96 26.68 4.62
N PRO A 508 75.97 27.08 3.81
CA PRO A 508 74.60 27.18 4.28
C PRO A 508 74.08 25.78 4.68
N GLU A 509 73.22 25.75 5.71
CA GLU A 509 72.53 24.52 6.11
C GLU A 509 71.53 24.11 5.01
N PRO A 510 71.59 22.87 4.50
CA PRO A 510 70.69 22.45 3.43
C PRO A 510 69.28 22.24 4.01
N VAL A 511 68.28 22.77 3.32
CA VAL A 511 66.86 22.62 3.72
C VAL A 511 66.13 21.53 2.95
N SER A 512 66.77 20.93 1.95
CA SER A 512 66.16 19.90 1.08
C SER A 512 67.14 18.83 0.62
N LEU A 513 66.61 17.64 0.29
CA LEU A 513 67.42 16.51 -0.21
C LEU A 513 68.29 16.87 -1.44
N PRO A 514 67.81 17.66 -2.42
CA PRO A 514 68.65 18.10 -3.53
C PRO A 514 69.83 18.99 -3.10
N GLU A 515 69.69 19.79 -2.05
CA GLU A 515 70.79 20.57 -1.49
C GLU A 515 71.81 19.68 -0.77
N VAL A 516 71.34 18.68 -0.03
CA VAL A 516 72.23 17.68 0.57
C VAL A 516 72.99 16.90 -0.51
N ARG A 517 72.34 16.51 -1.61
CA ARG A 517 73.01 15.86 -2.75
C ARG A 517 74.05 16.78 -3.42
N ARG A 518 73.79 18.09 -3.50
CA ARG A 518 74.78 19.07 -3.98
C ARG A 518 75.97 19.17 -3.03
N LEU A 519 75.75 19.17 -1.72
CA LEU A 519 76.83 19.09 -0.73
C LEU A 519 77.63 17.79 -0.86
N ARG A 520 76.97 16.65 -1.04
CA ARG A 520 77.63 15.34 -1.29
C ARG A 520 78.57 15.43 -2.49
N GLN A 521 78.07 16.01 -3.58
CA GLN A 521 78.86 16.20 -4.78
C GLN A 521 80.02 17.20 -4.59
N LEU A 522 79.83 18.28 -3.82
CA LEU A 522 80.88 19.23 -3.49
C LEU A 522 82.01 18.54 -2.72
N PHE A 523 81.68 17.83 -1.64
CA PHE A 523 82.67 17.11 -0.82
C PHE A 523 83.41 16.04 -1.62
N LYS A 524 82.70 15.33 -2.51
CA LYS A 524 83.32 14.37 -3.44
C LYS A 524 84.29 15.05 -4.40
N ASP A 525 83.88 16.12 -5.06
CA ASP A 525 84.74 16.84 -6.02
C ASP A 525 85.94 17.50 -5.31
N MET A 526 85.77 17.98 -4.07
CA MET A 526 86.88 18.49 -3.24
C MET A 526 87.87 17.41 -2.83
N ALA A 527 87.39 16.17 -2.60
CA ALA A 527 88.23 15.03 -2.25
C ALA A 527 89.03 14.49 -3.46
N GLU A 528 88.45 14.57 -4.66
CA GLU A 528 89.05 14.10 -5.93
C GLU A 528 89.83 15.20 -6.68
N ARG A 529 90.07 16.36 -6.05
CA ARG A 529 90.62 17.54 -6.72
C ARG A 529 92.04 17.33 -7.27
N PRO A 530 92.36 17.84 -8.48
CA PRO A 530 93.74 18.06 -8.89
C PRO A 530 94.35 19.24 -8.10
N ARG A 531 95.66 19.46 -8.22
CA ARG A 531 96.30 20.65 -7.64
C ARG A 531 95.74 21.90 -8.32
N VAL A 532 95.08 22.78 -7.56
CA VAL A 532 94.46 24.01 -8.07
C VAL A 532 94.96 25.19 -7.28
N ARG A 533 95.20 26.31 -7.97
CA ARG A 533 95.59 27.55 -7.34
C ARG A 533 94.40 28.45 -7.06
N ARG A 534 94.51 29.23 -5.99
CA ARG A 534 93.47 30.18 -5.57
C ARG A 534 93.17 31.22 -6.64
N GLU A 535 94.22 31.71 -7.30
CA GLU A 535 94.11 32.70 -8.36
C GLU A 535 93.32 32.18 -9.57
N TRP A 536 93.23 30.86 -9.77
CA TRP A 536 92.45 30.25 -10.85
C TRP A 536 90.95 30.21 -10.53
N LEU A 537 90.59 30.17 -9.25
CA LEU A 537 89.20 30.20 -8.80
C LEU A 537 88.66 31.63 -8.74
N GLU A 538 89.49 32.60 -8.34
CA GLU A 538 89.12 33.99 -8.13
C GLU A 538 89.34 34.90 -9.36
N GLY A 539 90.30 34.56 -10.23
CA GLY A 539 90.72 35.38 -11.37
C GLY A 539 89.94 35.14 -12.67
N ASP A 540 90.44 35.76 -13.75
CA ASP A 540 89.97 35.59 -15.12
C ASP A 540 90.50 34.27 -15.72
N LEU A 541 89.80 33.19 -15.37
CA LEU A 541 90.15 31.85 -15.80
C LEU A 541 90.01 31.66 -17.32
N ASP A 542 89.06 32.34 -17.96
CA ASP A 542 88.84 32.24 -19.40
C ASP A 542 90.01 32.87 -20.18
N LEU A 543 90.57 33.98 -19.69
CA LEU A 543 91.79 34.56 -20.24
C LEU A 543 92.98 33.60 -20.09
N LEU A 544 93.18 33.01 -18.90
CA LEU A 544 94.25 32.05 -18.65
C LEU A 544 94.15 30.80 -19.54
N MET A 545 92.94 30.26 -19.68
CA MET A 545 92.67 29.11 -20.56
C MET A 545 92.91 29.46 -22.02
N THR A 546 92.53 30.67 -22.46
CA THR A 546 92.80 31.15 -23.81
C THR A 546 94.30 31.26 -24.04
N MET A 547 95.05 31.84 -23.09
CA MET A 547 96.50 31.91 -23.17
C MET A 547 97.16 30.53 -23.27
N VAL A 548 96.72 29.56 -22.46
CA VAL A 548 97.25 28.18 -22.48
C VAL A 548 96.94 27.49 -23.80
N ARG A 549 95.70 27.63 -24.31
CA ARG A 549 95.28 27.07 -25.60
C ARG A 549 96.06 27.67 -26.77
N ASP A 550 96.21 28.99 -26.77
CA ASP A 550 96.96 29.75 -27.77
C ASP A 550 98.46 29.44 -27.72
N GLY A 551 98.98 29.18 -26.52
CA GLY A 551 100.33 28.67 -26.31
C GLY A 551 100.49 27.26 -26.88
N LEU A 552 99.56 26.37 -26.55
CA LEU A 552 99.59 24.97 -27.00
C LEU A 552 99.55 24.89 -28.53
N ALA A 553 98.65 25.66 -29.18
CA ALA A 553 98.58 25.76 -30.62
C ALA A 553 99.87 26.31 -31.24
N SER A 554 100.48 27.34 -30.63
CA SER A 554 101.75 27.91 -31.08
C SER A 554 102.92 26.93 -30.92
N PHE A 555 102.93 26.13 -29.84
CA PHE A 555 103.95 25.11 -29.61
C PHE A 555 103.82 23.94 -30.59
N GLN A 556 102.59 23.49 -30.85
CA GLN A 556 102.33 22.46 -31.85
C GLN A 556 102.71 22.89 -33.27
N ASP A 557 102.43 24.15 -33.65
CA ASP A 557 102.88 24.71 -34.93
C ASP A 557 104.42 24.77 -35.04
N LEU A 558 105.10 25.16 -33.94
CA LEU A 558 106.56 25.13 -33.86
C LEU A 558 107.12 23.70 -34.07
N LEU A 559 106.60 22.72 -33.33
CA LEU A 559 107.00 21.32 -33.46
C LEU A 559 106.72 20.79 -34.88
N GLY A 560 105.59 21.17 -35.49
CA GLY A 560 105.26 20.80 -36.86
C GLY A 560 106.24 21.37 -37.89
N LYS A 561 106.70 22.61 -37.70
CA LYS A 561 107.70 23.25 -38.58
C LYS A 561 109.11 22.69 -38.35
N GLU A 562 109.48 22.40 -37.09
CA GLU A 562 110.73 21.72 -36.73
C GLU A 562 110.81 20.31 -37.34
N GLY A 563 109.71 19.57 -37.26
CA GLY A 563 109.59 18.23 -37.84
C GLY A 563 109.74 18.25 -39.37
N ARG A 564 109.13 19.23 -40.05
CA ARG A 564 109.32 19.41 -41.52
C ARG A 564 110.77 19.71 -41.89
N LEU A 565 111.45 20.58 -41.13
CA LEU A 565 112.86 20.91 -41.39
C LEU A 565 113.81 19.76 -41.10
N SER A 566 113.57 19.04 -40.01
CA SER A 566 114.31 17.81 -39.66
C SER A 566 114.13 16.71 -40.73
N GLY A 567 112.99 16.68 -41.43
CA GLY A 567 112.76 15.81 -42.57
C GLY A 567 113.50 16.22 -43.86
N MET A 568 113.98 17.47 -43.95
CA MET A 568 114.64 18.02 -45.14
C MET A 568 116.17 17.95 -45.08
N GLY A 569 116.76 17.60 -43.93
CA GLY A 569 118.18 17.29 -43.75
C GLY A 569 118.62 17.30 -42.27
N ALA A 570 119.91 17.51 -41.98
CA ALA A 570 120.46 17.35 -40.64
C ALA A 570 120.05 18.48 -39.68
N ARG A 571 120.18 18.24 -38.36
CA ARG A 571 119.78 19.15 -37.27
C ARG A 571 120.37 20.57 -37.41
N ASP A 572 121.57 20.65 -37.97
CA ASP A 572 122.29 21.89 -38.29
C ASP A 572 121.51 22.83 -39.25
N ILE A 573 120.46 22.34 -39.92
CA ILE A 573 119.55 23.18 -40.73
C ILE A 573 118.87 24.25 -39.87
N LEU A 574 118.55 23.95 -38.62
CA LEU A 574 117.81 24.87 -37.74
C LEU A 574 118.66 26.08 -37.33
N ASP A 575 119.99 25.92 -37.32
CA ASP A 575 120.97 26.94 -36.93
C ASP A 575 121.43 27.82 -38.11
N LEU A 576 120.92 27.55 -39.32
CA LEU A 576 121.20 28.37 -40.48
C LEU A 576 120.62 29.77 -40.30
N ASP A 577 121.32 30.81 -40.77
CA ASP A 577 120.78 32.17 -40.87
C ASP A 577 119.71 32.21 -41.97
N GLY A 578 118.50 31.77 -41.65
CA GLY A 578 117.39 31.62 -42.59
C GLY A 578 117.05 32.92 -43.29
N ARG A 579 116.99 34.03 -42.53
CA ARG A 579 116.71 35.37 -43.07
C ARG A 579 117.82 35.86 -43.99
N GLY A 580 119.08 35.79 -43.58
CA GLY A 580 120.20 36.26 -44.38
C GLY A 580 120.47 35.38 -45.60
N LEU A 581 120.29 34.07 -45.49
CA LEU A 581 120.35 33.15 -46.62
C LEU A 581 119.17 33.39 -47.58
N ARG A 582 117.96 33.67 -47.08
CA ARG A 582 116.78 33.94 -47.92
C ARG A 582 117.00 35.17 -48.77
N HIS A 583 117.47 36.25 -48.16
CA HIS A 583 117.81 37.48 -48.87
C HIS A 583 118.82 37.23 -49.99
N ARG A 584 119.85 36.41 -49.73
CA ARG A 584 120.88 36.07 -50.73
C ARG A 584 120.36 35.15 -51.84
N PHE A 585 119.55 34.14 -51.52
CA PHE A 585 119.00 33.19 -52.50
C PHE A 585 117.88 33.76 -53.36
N ASP A 586 117.00 34.60 -52.79
CA ASP A 586 115.94 35.27 -53.54
C ASP A 586 116.47 36.49 -54.32
N GLY A 587 117.58 37.12 -53.89
CA GLY A 587 118.17 38.30 -54.53
C GLY A 587 119.49 38.06 -55.28
N GLU A 588 120.60 38.00 -54.55
CA GLU A 588 121.97 38.04 -55.11
C GLU A 588 122.36 36.84 -56.01
N HIS A 589 121.77 35.67 -55.76
CA HIS A 589 122.10 34.40 -56.43
C HIS A 589 121.15 34.01 -57.57
N ALA A 590 120.20 34.88 -57.94
CA ALA A 590 119.17 34.57 -58.93
C ALA A 590 119.64 34.50 -60.41
N GLY A 591 120.77 35.13 -60.76
CA GLY A 591 121.24 35.27 -62.16
C GLY A 591 121.88 34.00 -62.80
N PRO A 592 121.97 33.92 -64.15
CA PRO A 592 122.44 32.72 -64.87
C PRO A 592 123.93 32.41 -64.66
N PHE A 593 124.75 33.42 -64.35
CA PHE A 593 126.19 33.26 -64.07
C PHE A 593 126.50 32.98 -62.58
N ARG A 594 125.50 32.63 -61.75
CA ARG A 594 125.64 32.40 -60.29
C ARG A 594 126.75 31.42 -59.90
N ALA A 595 127.01 30.40 -60.72
CA ALA A 595 128.03 29.39 -60.45
C ALA A 595 129.47 29.94 -60.42
N LEU A 596 129.72 31.09 -61.08
CA LEU A 596 131.03 31.73 -61.09
C LEU A 596 131.32 32.49 -59.77
N LYS A 597 130.29 32.91 -59.02
CA LYS A 597 130.45 33.65 -57.76
C LYS A 597 130.99 32.73 -56.65
N GLY A 598 132.08 33.13 -56.01
CA GLY A 598 132.68 32.38 -54.88
C GLY A 598 131.73 32.24 -53.69
N ARG A 599 130.94 33.28 -53.39
CA ARG A 599 130.00 33.30 -52.25
C ARG A 599 128.78 32.39 -52.45
N TYR A 600 128.25 32.25 -53.67
CA TYR A 600 127.20 31.26 -53.98
C TYR A 600 127.67 29.84 -53.71
N ARG A 601 128.91 29.52 -54.12
CA ARG A 601 129.53 28.20 -53.84
C ARG A 601 129.73 27.96 -52.34
N GLN A 602 130.01 29.01 -51.56
CA GLN A 602 130.11 28.94 -50.11
C GLN A 602 128.73 28.71 -49.47
N ASP A 603 127.72 29.50 -49.82
CA ASP A 603 126.36 29.35 -49.29
C ASP A 603 125.74 27.98 -49.68
N MET A 604 125.90 27.54 -50.93
CA MET A 604 125.49 26.19 -51.34
C MET A 604 126.30 25.09 -50.65
N ARG A 605 127.56 25.32 -50.27
CA ARG A 605 128.31 24.37 -49.44
C ARG A 605 127.69 24.31 -48.04
N THR A 606 127.41 25.44 -47.41
CA THR A 606 126.76 25.48 -46.09
C THR A 606 125.41 24.77 -46.11
N LEU A 607 124.56 25.03 -47.11
CA LEU A 607 123.27 24.36 -47.26
C LEU A 607 123.41 22.86 -47.59
N ARG A 608 124.45 22.46 -48.34
CA ARG A 608 124.73 21.04 -48.59
C ARG A 608 125.25 20.32 -47.35
N THR A 609 126.08 20.97 -46.55
CA THR A 609 126.56 20.42 -45.27
C THR A 609 125.38 20.26 -44.33
N ALA A 610 124.56 21.29 -44.16
CA ALA A 610 123.39 21.25 -43.29
C ALA A 610 122.33 20.25 -43.80
N SER A 611 122.06 20.19 -45.11
CA SER A 611 121.06 19.24 -45.65
C SER A 611 121.56 17.81 -45.85
N GLY A 612 122.87 17.56 -45.77
CA GLY A 612 123.48 16.26 -46.04
C GLY A 612 123.39 15.76 -47.49
N ARG A 613 122.79 16.54 -48.40
CA ARG A 613 122.56 16.16 -49.80
C ARG A 613 122.90 17.28 -50.78
N ARG A 614 123.14 16.92 -52.05
CA ARG A 614 123.31 17.91 -53.12
C ARG A 614 121.95 18.53 -53.44
N LEU A 615 121.80 19.80 -53.09
CA LEU A 615 120.61 20.58 -53.42
C LEU A 615 120.73 21.24 -54.80
N SER A 616 119.61 21.29 -55.52
CA SER A 616 119.37 22.23 -56.60
C SER A 616 119.17 23.65 -56.04
N PHE A 617 119.18 24.65 -56.93
CA PHE A 617 118.96 26.04 -56.51
C PHE A 617 117.55 26.26 -55.94
N GLU A 618 116.52 25.65 -56.54
CA GLU A 618 115.15 25.78 -56.05
C GLU A 618 114.94 25.06 -54.73
N GLU A 619 115.56 23.88 -54.56
CA GLU A 619 115.52 23.15 -53.29
C GLU A 619 116.24 23.90 -52.17
N ALA A 620 117.38 24.52 -52.48
CA ALA A 620 118.09 25.38 -51.54
C ALA A 620 117.27 26.62 -51.16
N ARG A 621 116.60 27.25 -52.14
CA ARG A 621 115.70 28.39 -51.91
C ARG A 621 114.50 28.03 -51.04
N PHE A 622 113.91 26.86 -51.27
CA PHE A 622 112.79 26.36 -50.46
C PHE A 622 113.21 26.04 -49.02
N LEU A 623 114.33 25.32 -48.84
CA LEU A 623 114.87 24.98 -47.52
C LEU A 623 115.15 26.23 -46.70
N VAL A 624 115.75 27.25 -47.32
CA VAL A 624 116.03 28.53 -46.67
C VAL A 624 114.76 29.28 -46.24
N ARG A 625 113.68 29.23 -47.03
CA ARG A 625 112.38 29.78 -46.63
C ARG A 625 111.77 29.02 -45.46
N ALA A 626 111.83 27.69 -45.50
CA ALA A 626 111.34 26.86 -44.41
C ALA A 626 112.09 27.14 -43.09
N VAL A 627 113.41 27.39 -43.15
CA VAL A 627 114.22 27.78 -41.98
C VAL A 627 113.77 29.13 -41.41
N ASP A 628 113.54 30.14 -42.26
CA ASP A 628 113.02 31.44 -41.85
C ASP A 628 111.62 31.31 -41.21
N ASP A 629 110.73 30.48 -41.78
CA ASP A 629 109.39 30.24 -41.23
C ASP A 629 109.43 29.54 -39.85
N TYR A 630 110.36 28.60 -39.62
CA TYR A 630 110.60 28.00 -38.31
C TYR A 630 111.17 29.02 -37.31
N GLN A 631 112.13 29.84 -37.73
CA GLN A 631 112.72 30.87 -36.86
C GLN A 631 111.69 31.91 -36.43
N GLN A 632 110.76 32.28 -37.31
CA GLN A 632 109.62 33.14 -36.99
C GLN A 632 108.65 32.48 -36.00
N ALA A 633 108.34 31.19 -36.20
CA ALA A 633 107.49 30.43 -35.28
C ALA A 633 108.15 30.25 -33.90
N LEU A 634 109.47 30.01 -33.86
CA LEU A 634 110.25 29.88 -32.63
C LEU A 634 110.29 31.20 -31.85
N ALA A 635 110.43 32.33 -32.55
CA ALA A 635 110.37 33.66 -31.94
C ALA A 635 108.96 33.96 -31.38
N ALA A 636 107.90 33.61 -32.13
CA ALA A 636 106.52 33.78 -31.67
C ALA A 636 106.19 32.90 -30.45
N TRP A 637 106.66 31.65 -30.43
CA TRP A 637 106.52 30.74 -29.29
C TRP A 637 107.24 31.28 -28.05
N LYS A 638 108.48 31.75 -28.16
CA LYS A 638 109.22 32.32 -27.01
C LYS A 638 108.49 33.49 -26.35
N VAL A 639 107.91 34.39 -27.14
CA VAL A 639 107.09 35.51 -26.61
C VAL A 639 105.86 35.00 -25.86
N ARG A 640 105.18 33.97 -26.39
CA ARG A 640 104.01 33.36 -25.73
C ARG A 640 104.39 32.55 -24.50
N GLN A 641 105.51 31.84 -24.55
CA GLN A 641 106.10 31.08 -23.44
C GLN A 641 106.39 32.02 -22.27
N ASP A 642 107.04 33.17 -22.52
CA ASP A 642 107.31 34.17 -21.48
C ASP A 642 106.02 34.77 -20.87
N ALA A 643 105.02 35.04 -21.72
CA ALA A 643 103.71 35.49 -21.26
C ALA A 643 103.00 34.43 -20.39
N LEU A 644 103.09 33.15 -20.76
CA LEU A 644 102.54 32.02 -20.01
C LEU A 644 103.27 31.76 -18.70
N MET A 645 104.60 31.82 -18.69
CA MET A 645 105.43 31.74 -17.48
C MET A 645 105.04 32.84 -16.49
N THR A 646 104.76 34.04 -16.99
CA THR A 646 104.34 35.20 -16.19
C THR A 646 102.91 35.05 -15.65
N ALA A 647 102.00 34.50 -16.45
CA ALA A 647 100.59 34.34 -16.09
C ALA A 647 100.32 33.13 -15.18
N LEU A 648 101.06 32.03 -15.35
CA LEU A 648 100.89 30.77 -14.60
C LEU A 648 101.87 30.59 -13.43
N ARG A 649 102.81 31.55 -13.26
CA ARG A 649 103.76 31.71 -12.14
C ARG A 649 104.11 30.42 -11.38
N GLY A 650 105.02 29.63 -11.93
CA GLY A 650 105.57 28.45 -11.26
C GLY A 650 104.73 27.16 -11.40
N GLU A 651 103.55 27.20 -12.03
CA GLU A 651 102.84 25.99 -12.49
C GLU A 651 103.22 25.57 -13.91
N PHE A 652 103.79 26.50 -14.68
CA PHE A 652 104.41 26.25 -15.97
C PHE A 652 105.90 26.55 -15.82
N LEU A 653 106.76 25.59 -16.18
CA LEU A 653 108.22 25.71 -16.10
C LEU A 653 108.86 26.07 -17.45
N GLY A 654 108.01 26.21 -18.48
CA GLY A 654 108.40 26.63 -19.82
C GLY A 654 108.44 25.47 -20.81
N ASP A 655 108.24 24.23 -20.38
CA ASP A 655 108.14 23.10 -21.31
C ASP A 655 106.75 23.05 -21.94
N GLY A 656 106.66 23.25 -23.26
CA GLY A 656 105.40 23.22 -23.99
C GLY A 656 104.62 21.90 -23.87
N GLN A 657 105.26 20.80 -23.45
CA GLN A 657 104.56 19.54 -23.14
C GLN A 657 103.70 19.62 -21.86
N GLU A 658 103.99 20.55 -20.93
CA GLU A 658 103.20 20.74 -19.71
C GLU A 658 101.84 21.41 -19.96
N LEU A 659 101.68 22.09 -21.11
CA LEU A 659 100.49 22.87 -21.43
C LEU A 659 99.23 22.01 -21.55
N GLU A 660 99.35 20.73 -21.94
CA GLU A 660 98.21 19.80 -22.05
C GLU A 660 97.66 19.43 -20.66
N ALA A 661 98.52 19.01 -19.73
CA ALA A 661 98.13 18.71 -18.35
C ALA A 661 97.64 19.96 -17.59
N LEU A 662 98.21 21.13 -17.85
CA LEU A 662 97.73 22.40 -17.30
C LEU A 662 96.35 22.77 -17.86
N SER A 663 96.10 22.52 -19.14
CA SER A 663 94.78 22.72 -19.75
C SER A 663 93.72 21.87 -19.04
N GLU A 664 94.00 20.59 -18.77
CA GLU A 664 93.08 19.70 -18.04
C GLU A 664 92.77 20.20 -16.61
N ARG A 665 93.79 20.69 -15.88
CA ARG A 665 93.61 21.25 -14.53
C ARG A 665 92.77 22.53 -14.54
N LEU A 666 92.96 23.40 -15.54
CA LEU A 666 92.17 24.63 -15.69
C LEU A 666 90.72 24.32 -16.10
N GLU A 667 90.51 23.34 -16.99
CA GLU A 667 89.16 22.86 -17.35
C GLU A 667 88.44 22.27 -16.14
N TRP A 668 89.13 21.47 -15.31
CA TRP A 668 88.56 20.98 -14.04
C TRP A 668 88.19 22.14 -13.11
N THR A 669 89.08 23.14 -12.97
CA THR A 669 88.84 24.31 -12.12
C THR A 669 87.63 25.11 -12.60
N LYS A 670 87.46 25.26 -13.91
CA LYS A 670 86.29 25.91 -14.53
C LYS A 670 85.01 25.11 -14.26
N ALA A 671 85.06 23.80 -14.45
CA ALA A 671 83.93 22.91 -14.18
C ALA A 671 83.52 22.95 -12.70
N PHE A 672 84.49 22.87 -11.78
CA PHE A 672 84.27 22.96 -10.34
C PHE A 672 83.65 24.30 -9.94
N ARG A 673 84.23 25.42 -10.41
CA ARG A 673 83.72 26.78 -10.17
C ARG A 673 82.29 26.97 -10.68
N SER A 674 81.99 26.43 -11.86
CA SER A 674 80.65 26.52 -12.45
C SER A 674 79.63 25.65 -11.72
N LYS A 675 80.00 24.41 -11.39
CA LYS A 675 79.12 23.41 -10.77
C LYS A 675 78.75 23.77 -9.33
N HIS A 676 79.68 24.37 -8.59
CA HIS A 676 79.53 24.66 -7.16
C HIS A 676 79.45 26.15 -6.84
N ALA A 677 79.19 27.02 -7.82
CA ALA A 677 79.21 28.48 -7.67
C ALA A 677 78.46 29.01 -6.44
N LEU A 678 77.32 28.40 -6.10
CA LEU A 678 76.47 28.78 -4.96
C LEU A 678 77.02 28.35 -3.58
N LEU A 679 78.02 27.47 -3.56
CA LEU A 679 78.64 26.89 -2.36
C LEU A 679 80.11 27.30 -2.22
N MET A 680 80.60 28.23 -3.05
CA MET A 680 81.97 28.74 -3.02
C MET A 680 82.17 29.75 -1.89
N SER A 681 82.35 29.26 -0.66
CA SER A 681 82.79 30.07 0.48
C SER A 681 84.32 30.25 0.47
N GLU A 682 84.81 31.26 1.17
CA GLU A 682 86.24 31.46 1.46
C GLU A 682 86.91 30.16 1.95
N ARG A 683 86.25 29.44 2.87
CA ARG A 683 86.78 28.21 3.46
C ARG A 683 86.75 27.02 2.49
N VAL A 684 85.83 27.00 1.52
CA VAL A 684 85.83 26.00 0.44
C VAL A 684 86.97 26.28 -0.53
N ILE A 685 87.23 27.55 -0.86
CA ILE A 685 88.38 27.95 -1.69
C ILE A 685 89.68 27.54 -0.98
N ASP A 686 89.81 27.80 0.32
CA ASP A 686 90.97 27.37 1.12
C ASP A 686 91.15 25.85 1.08
N ALA A 687 90.07 25.09 1.27
CA ALA A 687 90.13 23.63 1.30
C ALA A 687 90.47 23.01 -0.07
N VAL A 688 90.04 23.62 -1.17
CA VAL A 688 90.37 23.17 -2.54
C VAL A 688 91.80 23.55 -2.94
N THR A 689 92.32 24.66 -2.42
CA THR A 689 93.64 25.20 -2.81
C THR A 689 94.77 24.79 -1.87
N ALA A 690 94.45 24.16 -0.73
CA ALA A 690 95.41 23.61 0.21
C ALA A 690 96.34 22.57 -0.46
N GLU A 691 97.63 22.61 -0.09
CA GLU A 691 98.66 21.69 -0.60
C GLU A 691 98.38 20.23 -0.27
N GLU A 692 97.86 19.95 0.93
CA GLU A 692 97.37 18.64 1.35
C GLU A 692 95.84 18.67 1.52
N MET A 693 95.20 17.52 1.33
CA MET A 693 93.73 17.40 1.48
C MET A 693 93.34 17.49 2.97
N PRO A 694 92.50 18.46 3.38
CA PRO A 694 92.06 18.55 4.77
C PRO A 694 91.29 17.31 5.19
N ARG A 695 91.63 16.70 6.34
CA ARG A 695 91.01 15.44 6.80
C ARG A 695 89.49 15.52 6.89
N GLU A 696 88.98 16.69 7.23
CA GLU A 696 87.57 17.02 7.34
C GLU A 696 86.83 16.89 5.99
N VAL A 697 87.50 17.14 4.86
CA VAL A 697 86.92 16.97 3.52
C VAL A 697 86.78 15.47 3.20
N GLY A 698 87.83 14.68 3.42
CA GLY A 698 87.80 13.24 3.16
C GLY A 698 86.82 12.49 4.07
N GLN A 699 86.81 12.82 5.37
CA GLN A 699 85.83 12.27 6.31
C GLN A 699 84.41 12.73 6.00
N GLY A 700 84.25 14.01 5.63
CA GLY A 700 82.95 14.56 5.28
C GLY A 700 82.36 13.97 4.01
N ALA A 701 83.18 13.70 2.99
CA ALA A 701 82.76 13.00 1.77
C ALA A 701 82.27 11.58 2.08
N MET A 702 83.01 10.83 2.89
CA MET A 702 82.65 9.45 3.28
C MET A 702 81.39 9.41 4.14
N GLU A 703 81.29 10.28 5.15
CA GLU A 703 80.13 10.34 6.04
C GLU A 703 78.86 10.75 5.27
N LEU A 704 78.96 11.75 4.39
CA LEU A 704 77.81 12.23 3.62
C LEU A 704 77.36 11.21 2.56
N GLU A 705 78.30 10.47 1.94
CA GLU A 705 77.97 9.36 1.04
C GLU A 705 77.20 8.27 1.81
N LEU A 706 77.73 7.81 2.95
CA LEU A 706 77.10 6.77 3.77
C LEU A 706 75.70 7.16 4.25
N ARG A 707 75.54 8.38 4.79
CA ARG A 707 74.24 8.84 5.30
C ARG A 707 73.21 9.05 4.20
N MET A 708 73.64 9.52 3.03
CA MET A 708 72.74 9.66 1.88
C MET A 708 72.34 8.31 1.30
N ASP A 709 73.26 7.34 1.22
CA ASP A 709 72.93 6.00 0.72
C ASP A 709 71.98 5.27 1.68
N ASP A 710 72.21 5.35 2.99
CA ASP A 710 71.29 4.86 4.03
C ASP A 710 69.89 5.44 3.85
N LEU A 711 69.80 6.77 3.66
CA LEU A 711 68.54 7.47 3.51
C LEU A 711 67.84 7.15 2.18
N ASP A 712 68.55 7.19 1.06
CA ASP A 712 67.98 6.90 -0.27
C ASP A 712 67.48 5.45 -0.34
N ALA A 713 68.18 4.49 0.30
CA ALA A 713 67.73 3.10 0.41
C ALA A 713 66.44 2.96 1.24
N ALA A 714 66.42 3.53 2.45
CA ALA A 714 65.23 3.50 3.32
C ALA A 714 64.04 4.23 2.69
N LEU A 715 64.30 5.38 2.05
CA LEU A 715 63.29 6.18 1.36
C LEU A 715 62.71 5.41 0.18
N SER A 716 63.55 4.77 -0.66
CA SER A 716 63.09 4.00 -1.81
C SER A 716 62.26 2.78 -1.42
N ALA A 717 62.68 2.05 -0.38
CA ALA A 717 61.94 0.90 0.14
C ALA A 717 60.55 1.27 0.66
N PHE A 718 60.46 2.39 1.38
CA PHE A 718 59.19 2.87 1.92
C PHE A 718 58.32 3.51 0.83
N ALA A 719 58.90 4.33 -0.05
CA ALA A 719 58.20 5.02 -1.14
C ALA A 719 57.54 4.06 -2.13
N ALA A 720 58.12 2.88 -2.35
CA ALA A 720 57.55 1.84 -3.22
C ALA A 720 56.15 1.37 -2.79
N ARG A 721 55.72 1.66 -1.56
CA ARG A 721 54.36 1.35 -1.07
C ARG A 721 53.33 2.38 -1.45
N PHE A 722 53.74 3.53 -1.98
CA PHE A 722 52.86 4.63 -2.34
C PHE A 722 52.87 4.84 -3.86
N THR A 723 51.85 5.54 -4.35
CA THR A 723 51.82 6.01 -5.74
C THR A 723 53.06 6.84 -6.05
N ALA A 724 53.59 6.70 -7.27
CA ALA A 724 54.77 7.44 -7.73
C ALA A 724 54.58 8.98 -7.69
N ASP A 725 53.33 9.43 -7.65
CA ASP A 725 52.94 10.84 -7.57
C ASP A 725 52.84 11.39 -6.14
N LEU A 726 53.25 10.62 -5.11
CA LEU A 726 53.25 11.12 -3.74
C LEU A 726 54.13 12.37 -3.62
N ARG A 727 53.51 13.50 -3.27
CA ARG A 727 54.16 14.79 -3.12
C ARG A 727 54.02 15.32 -1.70
N LEU A 728 55.13 15.79 -1.13
CA LEU A 728 55.16 16.53 0.13
C LEU A 728 55.27 18.03 -0.21
N ASN A 729 54.25 18.81 0.18
CA ASN A 729 54.16 20.25 -0.11
C ASN A 729 54.48 20.61 -1.57
N GLY A 730 53.98 19.80 -2.52
CA GLY A 730 54.14 19.98 -3.96
C GLY A 730 55.42 19.39 -4.57
N ARG A 731 56.38 18.91 -3.76
CA ARG A 731 57.62 18.27 -4.22
C ARG A 731 57.52 16.75 -4.20
N PRO A 732 58.09 16.04 -5.18
CA PRO A 732 58.28 14.59 -5.09
C PRO A 732 59.01 14.22 -3.80
N LEU A 733 58.72 13.03 -3.26
CA LEU A 733 59.34 12.56 -2.02
C LEU A 733 60.89 12.57 -2.08
N GLN A 734 61.47 12.29 -3.25
CA GLN A 734 62.92 12.31 -3.47
C GLN A 734 63.53 13.72 -3.44
N ASP A 735 62.71 14.76 -3.59
CA ASP A 735 63.10 16.17 -3.62
C ASP A 735 62.53 16.97 -2.44
N ALA A 736 61.99 16.26 -1.44
CA ALA A 736 61.32 16.86 -0.29
C ALA A 736 62.27 17.78 0.50
N ALA A 737 61.68 18.79 1.14
CA ALA A 737 62.39 19.50 2.21
C ALA A 737 62.61 18.53 3.38
N LEU A 738 63.73 18.66 4.08
CA LEU A 738 64.07 17.77 5.20
C LEU A 738 62.98 17.84 6.29
N LYS A 739 62.53 19.05 6.59
CA LYS A 739 61.45 19.29 7.56
C LYS A 739 60.11 18.67 7.13
N ASP A 740 59.75 18.77 5.86
CA ASP A 740 58.50 18.19 5.35
C ASP A 740 58.51 16.65 5.44
N LEU A 741 59.68 16.04 5.19
CA LEU A 741 59.88 14.60 5.32
C LEU A 741 59.81 14.15 6.80
N GLU A 742 60.38 14.93 7.72
CA GLU A 742 60.27 14.71 9.17
C GLU A 742 58.81 14.79 9.64
N GLU A 743 58.13 15.90 9.37
CA GLU A 743 56.72 16.10 9.77
C GLU A 743 55.80 15.03 9.17
N TRP A 744 56.05 14.61 7.92
CA TRP A 744 55.28 13.53 7.29
C TRP A 744 55.54 12.16 7.93
N THR A 745 56.80 11.80 8.16
CA THR A 745 57.15 10.50 8.77
C THR A 745 56.70 10.39 10.23
N GLU A 746 56.80 11.46 11.01
CA GLU A 746 56.28 11.52 12.37
C GLU A 746 54.75 11.37 12.43
N ARG A 747 54.04 12.06 11.54
CA ARG A 747 52.58 11.92 11.43
C ARG A 747 52.18 10.52 10.99
N ALA A 748 52.88 9.93 10.02
CA ALA A 748 52.66 8.54 9.61
C ALA A 748 52.92 7.57 10.78
N TRP A 749 53.93 7.83 11.61
CA TRP A 749 54.26 7.02 12.78
C TRP A 749 53.18 7.12 13.86
N ALA A 750 52.71 8.33 14.17
CA ALA A 750 51.63 8.57 15.13
C ALA A 750 50.33 7.86 14.69
N CYS A 751 50.02 7.91 13.40
CA CYS A 751 48.82 7.31 12.81
C CYS A 751 49.04 5.89 12.25
N ARG A 752 50.09 5.17 12.67
CA ARG A 752 50.42 3.83 12.14
C ARG A 752 49.33 2.76 12.31
N HIS A 753 48.49 2.90 13.33
CA HIS A 753 47.35 2.01 13.57
C HIS A 753 46.22 2.22 12.54
N ARG A 754 46.15 3.41 11.92
CA ARG A 754 45.18 3.75 10.87
C ARG A 754 45.58 3.25 9.48
N TYR A 755 46.68 2.51 9.36
CA TYR A 755 47.10 1.92 8.09
C TYR A 755 46.05 0.91 7.58
N GLN A 756 45.56 0.05 8.47
CA GLN A 756 44.49 -0.92 8.15
C GLN A 756 43.22 -0.21 7.65
N GLU A 757 42.78 0.83 8.36
CA GLU A 757 41.61 1.65 8.00
C GLU A 757 41.71 2.16 6.55
N TRP A 758 42.89 2.62 6.12
CA TRP A 758 43.10 3.05 4.73
C TRP A 758 43.06 1.90 3.72
N LEU A 759 43.61 0.73 4.06
CA LEU A 759 43.58 -0.43 3.16
C LEU A 759 42.15 -0.94 2.96
N ASP A 760 41.39 -1.05 4.05
CA ASP A 760 39.98 -1.45 4.04
C ASP A 760 39.14 -0.45 3.22
N LEU A 761 39.39 0.85 3.40
CA LEU A 761 38.75 1.91 2.62
C LEU A 761 39.13 1.80 1.14
N SER A 762 40.40 1.60 0.82
CA SER A 762 40.88 1.51 -0.56
C SER A 762 40.29 0.30 -1.29
N SER A 763 40.23 -0.85 -0.62
CA SER A 763 39.57 -2.07 -1.12
C SER A 763 38.07 -1.86 -1.35
N LEU A 764 37.39 -1.20 -0.41
CA LEU A 764 35.98 -0.84 -0.55
C LEU A 764 35.72 0.10 -1.73
N LEU A 765 36.55 1.15 -1.90
CA LEU A 765 36.43 2.08 -3.02
C LEU A 765 36.66 1.38 -4.37
N LEU A 766 37.57 0.42 -4.45
CA LEU A 766 37.77 -0.41 -5.65
C LEU A 766 36.56 -1.29 -5.94
N ALA A 767 36.00 -1.96 -4.93
CA ALA A 767 34.80 -2.76 -5.07
C ALA A 767 33.60 -1.92 -5.54
N MET A 768 33.42 -0.72 -4.99
CA MET A 768 32.38 0.22 -5.42
C MET A 768 32.56 0.69 -6.86
N ARG A 769 33.81 0.98 -7.29
CA ARG A 769 34.11 1.30 -8.70
C ARG A 769 33.80 0.13 -9.64
N ALA A 770 34.13 -1.10 -9.25
CA ALA A 770 33.81 -2.30 -10.02
C ALA A 770 32.29 -2.52 -10.17
N LEU A 771 31.49 -2.05 -9.21
CA LEU A 771 30.02 -2.05 -9.30
C LEU A 771 29.45 -0.91 -10.18
N GLY A 772 30.27 0.07 -10.56
CA GLY A 772 29.86 1.26 -11.34
C GLY A 772 29.47 2.46 -10.49
N LEU A 773 29.81 2.49 -9.20
CA LEU A 773 29.42 3.54 -8.25
C LEU A 773 30.41 4.72 -8.18
N GLU A 774 31.22 4.93 -9.21
CA GLU A 774 32.24 5.99 -9.20
C GLU A 774 31.64 7.40 -9.08
N GLY A 775 30.55 7.66 -9.80
CA GLY A 775 29.83 8.95 -9.68
C GLY A 775 29.27 9.17 -8.28
N LEU A 776 28.76 8.11 -7.62
CA LEU A 776 28.27 8.18 -6.25
C LEU A 776 29.41 8.54 -5.28
N LEU A 777 30.58 7.93 -5.43
CA LEU A 777 31.74 8.23 -4.59
C LEU A 777 32.14 9.71 -4.68
N LYS A 778 32.10 10.30 -5.88
CA LYS A 778 32.38 11.74 -6.06
C LYS A 778 31.35 12.60 -5.31
N GLU A 779 30.06 12.34 -5.53
CA GLU A 779 28.96 13.08 -4.90
C GLU A 779 28.97 12.96 -3.36
N LEU A 780 29.25 11.78 -2.80
CA LEU A 780 29.29 11.60 -1.34
C LEU A 780 30.50 12.26 -0.67
N ARG A 781 31.59 12.44 -1.43
CA ARG A 781 32.81 13.10 -0.96
C ARG A 781 32.69 14.62 -1.01
N GLU A 782 32.09 15.16 -2.06
CA GLU A 782 31.88 16.60 -2.27
C GLU A 782 30.61 17.12 -1.56
N GLY A 783 29.62 16.26 -1.37
CA GLY A 783 28.31 16.60 -0.82
C GLY A 783 28.21 16.58 0.71
N SER A 784 27.17 17.24 1.23
CA SER A 784 26.91 17.44 2.66
C SER A 784 26.05 16.35 3.31
N LEU A 785 25.70 15.28 2.59
CA LEU A 785 24.81 14.23 3.10
C LEU A 785 25.42 13.59 4.36
N PRO A 786 24.68 13.42 5.47
CA PRO A 786 25.18 12.71 6.63
C PRO A 786 25.48 11.22 6.33
N PRO A 787 26.50 10.60 6.94
CA PRO A 787 26.83 9.20 6.71
C PRO A 787 25.65 8.23 6.90
N GLU A 788 24.81 8.47 7.92
CA GLU A 788 23.62 7.69 8.23
C GLU A 788 22.59 7.65 7.09
N ASP A 789 22.61 8.64 6.20
CA ASP A 789 21.69 8.74 5.07
C ASP A 789 22.32 8.31 3.73
N PHE A 790 23.59 7.88 3.69
CA PHE A 790 24.25 7.45 2.44
C PHE A 790 23.46 6.36 1.70
N VAL A 791 22.95 5.36 2.44
CA VAL A 791 22.16 4.26 1.88
C VAL A 791 20.85 4.79 1.28
N LYS A 792 20.13 5.65 2.01
CA LYS A 792 18.88 6.25 1.53
C LYS A 792 19.13 7.15 0.30
N GLY A 793 20.22 7.90 0.29
CA GLY A 793 20.63 8.74 -0.85
C GLY A 793 20.95 7.90 -2.09
N PHE A 794 21.66 6.78 -1.92
CA PHE A 794 21.88 5.81 -2.99
C PHE A 794 20.56 5.20 -3.49
N GLN A 795 19.73 4.68 -2.59
CA GLN A 795 18.43 4.08 -2.92
C GLN A 795 17.53 5.06 -3.68
N ARG A 796 17.40 6.30 -3.19
CA ARG A 796 16.61 7.35 -3.85
C ARG A 796 17.07 7.56 -5.28
N ARG A 797 18.37 7.74 -5.50
CA ARG A 797 18.92 7.95 -6.84
C ARG A 797 18.81 6.71 -7.72
N PHE A 798 19.06 5.52 -7.16
CA PHE A 798 18.93 4.25 -7.88
C PHE A 798 17.48 4.02 -8.37
N TYR A 799 16.49 4.17 -7.48
CA TYR A 799 15.08 4.02 -7.84
C TYR A 799 14.65 5.03 -8.90
N ARG A 800 15.16 6.27 -8.83
CA ARG A 800 14.93 7.29 -9.85
C ARG A 800 15.50 6.87 -11.21
N LEU A 801 16.78 6.50 -11.27
CA LEU A 801 17.43 6.07 -12.52
C LEU A 801 16.76 4.83 -13.13
N TRP A 802 16.44 3.85 -12.29
CA TRP A 802 15.70 2.66 -12.69
C TRP A 802 14.33 3.03 -13.27
N THR A 803 13.61 3.94 -12.60
CA THR A 803 12.27 4.40 -13.04
C THR A 803 12.35 5.16 -14.36
N GLU A 804 13.31 6.08 -14.51
CA GLU A 804 13.51 6.84 -15.75
C GLU A 804 13.80 5.90 -16.94
N GLU A 805 14.67 4.90 -16.76
CA GLU A 805 14.98 3.90 -17.78
C GLU A 805 13.78 2.99 -18.09
N ALA A 806 13.04 2.56 -17.06
CA ALA A 806 11.83 1.76 -17.21
C ALA A 806 10.72 2.50 -17.97
N LEU A 807 10.50 3.78 -17.65
CA LEU A 807 9.52 4.64 -18.36
C LEU A 807 9.90 4.81 -19.82
N ALA A 808 11.20 5.02 -20.12
CA ALA A 808 11.71 5.17 -21.48
C ALA A 808 11.62 3.88 -22.32
N SER A 809 11.56 2.71 -21.68
CA SER A 809 11.46 1.41 -22.37
C SER A 809 10.07 1.10 -22.93
N ASP A 810 9.03 1.82 -22.52
CA ASP A 810 7.64 1.57 -22.90
C ASP A 810 7.01 2.82 -23.55
N PRO A 811 6.56 2.76 -24.83
CA PRO A 811 5.93 3.89 -25.51
C PRO A 811 4.71 4.44 -24.80
N THR A 812 3.92 3.58 -24.12
CA THR A 812 2.72 3.95 -23.38
C THR A 812 3.07 4.84 -22.19
N LEU A 813 4.14 4.50 -21.48
CA LEU A 813 4.63 5.25 -20.33
C LEU A 813 5.40 6.51 -20.73
N THR A 814 6.24 6.42 -21.77
CA THR A 814 6.99 7.57 -22.32
C THR A 814 6.05 8.66 -22.85
N GLY A 815 4.96 8.24 -23.50
CA GLY A 815 3.92 9.12 -24.04
C GLY A 815 2.99 9.72 -22.98
N PHE A 816 3.12 9.34 -21.71
CA PHE A 816 2.23 9.79 -20.64
C PHE A 816 2.24 11.32 -20.53
N ARG A 817 1.05 11.91 -20.53
CA ARG A 817 0.82 13.32 -20.25
C ARG A 817 -0.32 13.41 -19.27
N ARG A 818 -0.09 14.05 -18.12
CA ARG A 818 -1.09 14.18 -17.05
C ARG A 818 -2.42 14.72 -17.59
N ASP A 819 -2.39 15.81 -18.36
CA ASP A 819 -3.61 16.45 -18.84
C ASP A 819 -4.40 15.55 -19.81
N ARG A 820 -3.71 14.81 -20.68
CA ARG A 820 -4.35 13.81 -21.56
C ARG A 820 -4.96 12.68 -20.74
N GLN A 821 -4.21 12.12 -19.77
CA GLN A 821 -4.72 11.03 -18.94
C GLN A 821 -5.94 11.47 -18.13
N MET A 822 -5.88 12.64 -17.48
CA MET A 822 -7.01 13.19 -16.74
C MET A 822 -8.20 13.46 -17.65
N GLY A 823 -7.96 13.93 -18.87
CA GLY A 823 -9.00 14.08 -19.91
C GLY A 823 -9.64 12.75 -20.30
N LEU A 824 -8.85 11.68 -20.47
CA LEU A 824 -9.35 10.33 -20.75
C LEU A 824 -10.17 9.77 -19.59
N ILE A 825 -9.73 9.97 -18.34
CA ILE A 825 -10.46 9.54 -17.14
C ILE A 825 -11.81 10.28 -17.06
N ALA A 826 -11.83 11.59 -17.25
CA ALA A 826 -13.06 12.38 -17.26
C ALA A 826 -13.99 11.97 -18.41
N ARG A 827 -13.43 11.67 -19.57
CA ARG A 827 -14.21 11.17 -20.73
C ARG A 827 -14.77 9.79 -20.48
N PHE A 828 -14.00 8.89 -19.87
CA PHE A 828 -14.45 7.57 -19.46
C PHE A 828 -15.62 7.68 -18.49
N ASP A 829 -15.49 8.47 -17.42
CA ASP A 829 -16.56 8.70 -16.43
C ASP A 829 -17.84 9.27 -17.08
N GLU A 830 -17.71 10.22 -18.02
CA GLU A 830 -18.85 10.75 -18.76
C GLU A 830 -19.53 9.68 -19.64
N LEU A 831 -18.75 8.91 -20.40
CA LEU A 831 -19.25 7.88 -21.30
C LEU A 831 -19.85 6.69 -20.54
N ASP A 832 -19.22 6.27 -19.46
CA ASP A 832 -19.66 5.16 -18.60
C ASP A 832 -20.98 5.52 -17.92
N ARG A 833 -21.10 6.73 -17.34
CA ARG A 833 -22.38 7.21 -16.77
C ARG A 833 -23.50 7.22 -17.82
N LYS A 834 -23.23 7.78 -19.00
CA LYS A 834 -24.18 7.76 -20.13
C LYS A 834 -24.55 6.33 -20.55
N TYR A 835 -23.59 5.42 -20.50
CA TYR A 835 -23.79 4.01 -20.82
C TYR A 835 -24.69 3.31 -19.79
N VAL A 836 -24.45 3.49 -18.50
CA VAL A 836 -25.26 2.95 -17.40
C VAL A 836 -26.69 3.54 -17.45
N GLU A 837 -26.82 4.86 -17.63
CA GLU A 837 -28.11 5.52 -17.80
C GLU A 837 -28.88 4.99 -19.02
N GLY A 838 -28.20 4.82 -20.16
CA GLY A 838 -28.79 4.25 -21.36
C GLY A 838 -29.12 2.75 -21.25
N SER A 839 -28.39 2.01 -20.41
CA SER A 839 -28.62 0.58 -20.19
C SER A 839 -29.97 0.28 -19.55
N ARG A 840 -30.54 1.22 -18.78
CA ARG A 840 -31.91 1.16 -18.26
C ARG A 840 -32.94 0.97 -19.37
N ALA A 841 -32.83 1.75 -20.45
CA ALA A 841 -33.69 1.61 -21.62
C ALA A 841 -33.42 0.31 -22.39
N ARG A 842 -32.17 -0.17 -22.41
CA ARG A 842 -31.79 -1.44 -23.04
C ARG A 842 -32.41 -2.66 -22.34
N VAL A 843 -32.40 -2.69 -21.00
CA VAL A 843 -33.05 -3.76 -20.21
C VAL A 843 -34.53 -3.83 -20.55
N ARG A 844 -35.24 -2.68 -20.51
CA ARG A 844 -36.66 -2.59 -20.86
C ARG A 844 -36.93 -3.06 -22.29
N ALA A 845 -36.17 -2.54 -23.26
CA ALA A 845 -36.33 -2.93 -24.66
C ALA A 845 -36.12 -4.43 -24.86
N ARG A 846 -35.16 -5.03 -24.15
CA ARG A 846 -34.89 -6.46 -24.20
C ARG A 846 -36.00 -7.29 -23.58
N ALA A 847 -36.53 -6.87 -22.43
CA ALA A 847 -37.64 -7.55 -21.79
C ALA A 847 -38.95 -7.45 -22.60
N GLU A 848 -39.26 -6.29 -23.18
CA GLU A 848 -40.38 -6.12 -24.10
C GLU A 848 -40.23 -7.01 -25.34
N ALA A 849 -39.02 -7.12 -25.89
CA ALA A 849 -38.73 -8.02 -27.00
C ALA A 849 -38.93 -9.51 -26.62
N ASN A 850 -38.59 -9.90 -25.39
CA ASN A 850 -38.85 -11.24 -24.87
C ASN A 850 -40.36 -11.49 -24.72
N LEU A 851 -41.11 -10.54 -24.15
CA LEU A 851 -42.58 -10.63 -24.03
C LEU A 851 -43.25 -10.75 -25.40
N ARG A 852 -42.85 -9.94 -26.38
CA ARG A 852 -43.37 -10.01 -27.76
C ARG A 852 -43.08 -11.37 -28.39
N ARG A 853 -41.86 -11.88 -28.24
CA ARG A 853 -41.47 -13.21 -28.73
C ARG A 853 -42.34 -14.33 -28.16
N GLU A 854 -42.63 -14.32 -26.87
CA GLU A 854 -43.50 -15.32 -26.23
C GLU A 854 -44.96 -15.17 -26.66
N ARG A 855 -45.45 -13.93 -26.80
CA ARG A 855 -46.79 -13.63 -27.31
C ARG A 855 -46.99 -14.07 -28.75
N GLU A 856 -45.98 -13.97 -29.60
CA GLU A 856 -46.03 -14.40 -31.01
C GLU A 856 -45.66 -15.89 -31.18
N GLY A 857 -45.20 -16.52 -30.10
CA GLY A 857 -44.73 -17.90 -30.07
C GLY A 857 -45.82 -18.94 -29.77
N PRO A 858 -45.40 -20.17 -29.42
CA PRO A 858 -46.31 -21.30 -29.15
C PRO A 858 -47.29 -21.05 -27.98
N ALA A 859 -46.94 -20.17 -27.04
CA ALA A 859 -47.73 -19.87 -25.86
C ALA A 859 -48.88 -18.86 -26.09
N HIS A 860 -49.02 -18.30 -27.30
CA HIS A 860 -49.96 -17.22 -27.63
C HIS A 860 -51.38 -17.42 -27.06
N SER A 861 -52.00 -18.59 -27.33
CA SER A 861 -53.38 -18.87 -26.92
C SER A 861 -53.58 -18.87 -25.39
N MET A 862 -52.58 -19.35 -24.65
CA MET A 862 -52.63 -19.38 -23.19
C MET A 862 -52.48 -17.97 -22.61
N LEU A 863 -51.50 -17.20 -23.10
CA LEU A 863 -51.26 -15.83 -22.66
C LEU A 863 -52.49 -14.96 -22.91
N LEU A 864 -53.12 -15.06 -24.09
CA LEU A 864 -54.33 -14.30 -24.43
C LEU A 864 -55.52 -14.60 -23.49
N LYS A 865 -55.65 -15.85 -22.99
CA LYS A 865 -56.66 -16.19 -21.98
C LYS A 865 -56.36 -15.52 -20.64
N GLN A 866 -55.10 -15.50 -20.21
CA GLN A 866 -54.69 -14.84 -18.97
C GLN A 866 -54.88 -13.32 -19.06
N GLU A 867 -54.62 -12.71 -20.22
CA GLU A 867 -54.87 -11.28 -20.48
C GLU A 867 -56.36 -10.93 -20.28
N MET A 868 -57.25 -11.74 -20.83
CA MET A 868 -58.70 -11.56 -20.67
C MET A 868 -59.15 -11.66 -19.21
N GLU A 869 -58.60 -12.61 -18.44
CA GLU A 869 -58.96 -12.75 -17.02
C GLU A 869 -58.45 -11.58 -16.18
N ILE A 870 -57.20 -11.11 -16.40
CA ILE A 870 -56.68 -9.92 -15.70
C ILE A 870 -57.52 -8.69 -16.04
N ALA A 871 -57.87 -8.48 -17.31
CA ALA A 871 -58.73 -7.37 -17.74
C ALA A 871 -60.16 -7.47 -17.20
N ARG A 872 -60.67 -8.68 -16.95
CA ARG A 872 -61.97 -8.90 -16.29
C ARG A 872 -61.89 -8.53 -14.81
N LEU A 873 -60.84 -8.99 -14.11
CA LEU A 873 -60.63 -8.74 -12.69
C LEU A 873 -60.40 -7.24 -12.42
N SER A 874 -59.63 -6.54 -13.26
CA SER A 874 -59.34 -5.11 -13.07
C SER A 874 -60.56 -4.19 -13.13
N LYS A 875 -61.66 -4.64 -13.77
CA LYS A 875 -62.93 -3.89 -13.86
C LYS A 875 -63.86 -4.09 -12.66
N LEU A 876 -63.55 -5.02 -11.75
CA LEU A 876 -64.38 -5.28 -10.58
C LEU A 876 -64.11 -4.26 -9.46
N LYS A 877 -65.18 -3.63 -8.94
CA LYS A 877 -65.10 -2.67 -7.82
C LYS A 877 -64.64 -3.31 -6.49
N ARG A 878 -64.88 -4.61 -6.31
CA ARG A 878 -64.48 -5.36 -5.11
C ARG A 878 -63.88 -6.70 -5.55
N GLN A 879 -62.63 -6.92 -5.19
CA GLN A 879 -61.91 -8.15 -5.51
C GLN A 879 -62.31 -9.25 -4.51
N ARG A 880 -62.81 -10.37 -5.03
CA ARG A 880 -63.19 -11.55 -4.22
C ARG A 880 -62.26 -12.74 -4.41
N LYS A 881 -61.47 -12.75 -5.48
CA LYS A 881 -60.52 -13.84 -5.76
C LYS A 881 -59.27 -13.63 -4.92
N ALA A 882 -58.83 -14.68 -4.22
CA ALA A 882 -57.56 -14.65 -3.49
C ALA A 882 -56.38 -14.43 -4.46
N ILE A 883 -55.39 -13.65 -4.03
CA ILE A 883 -54.19 -13.34 -4.84
C ILE A 883 -53.49 -14.63 -5.27
N LYS A 884 -53.35 -15.61 -4.36
CA LYS A 884 -52.74 -16.92 -4.66
C LYS A 884 -53.41 -17.66 -5.82
N ALA A 885 -54.73 -17.72 -5.83
CA ALA A 885 -55.49 -18.37 -6.91
C ALA A 885 -55.36 -17.59 -8.23
N MET A 886 -55.40 -16.25 -8.18
CA MET A 886 -55.24 -15.40 -9.35
C MET A 886 -53.86 -15.58 -9.99
N LEU A 887 -52.78 -15.53 -9.20
CA LEU A 887 -51.42 -15.72 -9.69
C LEU A 887 -51.21 -17.13 -10.22
N ALA A 888 -51.75 -18.16 -9.57
CA ALA A 888 -51.66 -19.54 -10.04
C ALA A 888 -52.30 -19.75 -11.42
N GLU A 889 -53.36 -19.02 -11.75
CA GLU A 889 -54.05 -19.09 -13.05
C GLU A 889 -53.39 -18.21 -14.13
N CYS A 890 -52.77 -17.10 -13.73
CA CYS A 890 -52.23 -16.08 -14.64
C CYS A 890 -50.69 -15.98 -14.65
N TRP A 891 -49.99 -16.96 -14.06
CA TRP A 891 -48.54 -16.88 -13.79
C TRP A 891 -47.69 -16.66 -15.04
N ASP A 892 -47.99 -17.33 -16.15
CA ASP A 892 -47.15 -17.26 -17.34
C ASP A 892 -47.05 -15.86 -17.92
N LEU A 893 -48.18 -15.13 -17.94
CA LEU A 893 -48.26 -13.73 -18.34
C LEU A 893 -47.70 -12.81 -17.27
N VAL A 894 -48.13 -12.98 -16.01
CA VAL A 894 -47.67 -12.13 -14.90
C VAL A 894 -46.16 -12.21 -14.74
N GLY A 895 -45.56 -13.40 -14.81
CA GLY A 895 -44.12 -13.61 -14.73
C GLY A 895 -43.34 -13.15 -15.96
N LEU A 896 -44.00 -12.83 -17.08
CA LEU A 896 -43.37 -12.15 -18.22
C LEU A 896 -43.45 -10.62 -18.10
N LEU A 897 -44.57 -10.09 -17.59
CA LEU A 897 -44.77 -8.66 -17.36
C LEU A 897 -44.00 -8.15 -16.15
N LYS A 898 -44.01 -8.94 -15.08
CA LYS A 898 -43.43 -8.66 -13.76
C LYS A 898 -42.39 -9.75 -13.43
N PRO A 899 -41.27 -9.84 -14.16
CA PRO A 899 -40.30 -10.92 -14.00
C PRO A 899 -39.59 -10.93 -12.64
N CYS A 900 -39.62 -9.84 -11.87
CA CYS A 900 -39.04 -9.78 -10.53
C CYS A 900 -40.14 -9.70 -9.46
N MET A 901 -40.20 -10.68 -8.55
CA MET A 901 -41.09 -10.69 -7.40
C MET A 901 -40.29 -10.38 -6.13
N LEU A 902 -40.74 -9.40 -5.34
CA LEU A 902 -40.09 -9.01 -4.08
C LEU A 902 -40.98 -9.41 -2.89
N MET A 903 -40.47 -10.29 -2.03
CA MET A 903 -41.27 -10.94 -0.98
C MET A 903 -40.48 -11.29 0.28
N SER A 904 -41.16 -11.45 1.41
CA SER A 904 -40.63 -12.22 2.54
C SER A 904 -40.85 -13.73 2.32
N PRO A 905 -40.08 -14.62 2.98
CA PRO A 905 -40.29 -16.08 2.86
C PRO A 905 -41.74 -16.49 3.17
N LEU A 906 -42.37 -15.76 4.08
CA LEU A 906 -43.75 -16.00 4.47
C LEU A 906 -44.75 -15.55 3.41
N SER A 907 -44.51 -14.40 2.78
CA SER A 907 -45.32 -13.91 1.67
C SER A 907 -45.29 -14.88 0.47
N VAL A 908 -44.14 -15.55 0.26
CA VAL A 908 -44.02 -16.59 -0.77
C VAL A 908 -45.01 -17.74 -0.52
N ALA A 909 -45.07 -18.28 0.70
CA ALA A 909 -46.01 -19.35 1.04
C ALA A 909 -47.49 -18.90 0.95
N GLN A 910 -47.76 -17.65 1.33
CA GLN A 910 -49.10 -17.07 1.33
C GLN A 910 -49.65 -16.77 -0.07
N PHE A 911 -48.83 -16.20 -0.96
CA PHE A 911 -49.31 -15.67 -2.25
C PHE A 911 -48.91 -16.50 -3.47
N LEU A 912 -47.90 -17.35 -3.38
CA LEU A 912 -47.41 -18.10 -4.53
C LEU A 912 -47.80 -19.58 -4.44
N ASP A 913 -48.39 -20.11 -5.51
CA ASP A 913 -48.65 -21.54 -5.61
C ASP A 913 -47.37 -22.30 -5.92
N ARG A 914 -47.05 -23.33 -5.14
CA ARG A 914 -45.77 -24.02 -5.21
C ARG A 914 -45.50 -24.68 -6.57
N GLU A 915 -46.53 -25.19 -7.23
CA GLU A 915 -46.35 -25.98 -8.45
C GLU A 915 -46.48 -25.13 -9.71
N ARG A 916 -47.39 -24.15 -9.68
CA ARG A 916 -47.72 -23.29 -10.82
C ARG A 916 -46.84 -22.06 -10.93
N THR A 917 -46.23 -21.60 -9.84
CA THR A 917 -45.33 -20.43 -9.86
C THR A 917 -43.86 -20.86 -9.77
N ARG A 918 -43.13 -20.73 -10.88
CA ARG A 918 -41.71 -21.12 -11.01
C ARG A 918 -40.84 -19.95 -11.44
N PHE A 919 -39.64 -19.92 -10.87
CA PHE A 919 -38.60 -18.93 -11.10
C PHE A 919 -37.32 -19.59 -11.62
N ASP A 920 -36.53 -18.84 -12.37
CA ASP A 920 -35.20 -19.30 -12.78
C ASP A 920 -34.20 -19.11 -11.64
N VAL A 921 -34.29 -17.98 -10.92
CA VAL A 921 -33.35 -17.62 -9.86
C VAL A 921 -34.12 -17.20 -8.60
N VAL A 922 -33.71 -17.74 -7.46
CA VAL A 922 -34.11 -17.27 -6.13
C VAL A 922 -32.91 -16.59 -5.50
N ILE A 923 -33.07 -15.33 -5.12
CA ILE A 923 -32.04 -14.53 -4.46
C ILE A 923 -32.51 -14.23 -3.05
N PHE A 924 -31.79 -14.70 -2.05
CA PHE A 924 -32.00 -14.26 -0.67
C PHE A 924 -31.08 -13.09 -0.35
N ASP A 925 -31.60 -12.04 0.29
CA ASP A 925 -30.80 -11.01 0.96
C ASP A 925 -30.96 -11.12 2.47
N GLU A 926 -29.97 -10.61 3.21
CA GLU A 926 -29.87 -10.74 4.66
C GLU A 926 -30.05 -12.20 5.12
N ALA A 927 -29.51 -13.15 4.34
CA ALA A 927 -29.72 -14.57 4.54
C ALA A 927 -29.19 -15.12 5.87
N SER A 928 -28.27 -14.40 6.53
CA SER A 928 -27.82 -14.73 7.89
C SER A 928 -28.96 -14.64 8.92
N GLN A 929 -30.07 -13.96 8.60
CA GLN A 929 -31.25 -13.81 9.47
C GLN A 929 -32.41 -14.74 9.08
N ILE A 930 -32.23 -15.62 8.08
CA ILE A 930 -33.29 -16.53 7.61
C ILE A 930 -32.95 -17.95 8.06
N CYS A 931 -33.88 -18.60 8.77
CA CYS A 931 -33.72 -20.01 9.15
C CYS A 931 -33.88 -20.91 7.90
N PRO A 932 -33.16 -22.04 7.80
CA PRO A 932 -33.29 -22.97 6.68
C PRO A 932 -34.73 -23.40 6.40
N GLU A 933 -35.50 -23.75 7.44
CA GLU A 933 -36.90 -24.18 7.31
C GLU A 933 -37.84 -23.11 6.73
N ASP A 934 -37.55 -21.83 6.94
CA ASP A 934 -38.32 -20.72 6.38
C ASP A 934 -37.98 -20.51 4.89
N ALA A 935 -36.77 -20.89 4.46
CA ALA A 935 -36.27 -20.69 3.10
C ALA A 935 -36.69 -21.77 2.09
N ILE A 936 -36.89 -23.02 2.53
CA ILE A 936 -37.12 -24.17 1.62
C ILE A 936 -38.31 -23.95 0.67
N GLY A 937 -39.39 -23.34 1.18
CA GLY A 937 -40.57 -23.01 0.36
C GLY A 937 -40.24 -22.09 -0.81
N SER A 938 -39.34 -21.12 -0.62
CA SER A 938 -38.88 -20.26 -1.72
C SER A 938 -37.90 -21.00 -2.64
N ILE A 939 -36.95 -21.76 -2.08
CA ILE A 939 -35.92 -22.48 -2.85
C ILE A 939 -36.56 -23.45 -3.84
N VAL A 940 -37.56 -24.23 -3.43
CA VAL A 940 -38.20 -25.23 -4.30
C VAL A 940 -38.90 -24.63 -5.51
N ARG A 941 -39.23 -23.32 -5.50
CA ARG A 941 -39.85 -22.61 -6.62
C ARG A 941 -38.80 -22.12 -7.64
N GLY A 942 -37.51 -22.11 -7.28
CA GLY A 942 -36.39 -21.73 -8.14
C GLY A 942 -35.70 -22.89 -8.85
N ARG A 943 -34.74 -22.57 -9.73
CA ARG A 943 -33.77 -23.55 -10.26
C ARG A 943 -32.36 -23.27 -9.74
N GLN A 944 -32.02 -21.99 -9.60
CA GLN A 944 -30.76 -21.48 -9.08
C GLN A 944 -31.00 -20.77 -7.75
N LEU A 945 -30.06 -20.90 -6.81
CA LEU A 945 -30.09 -20.24 -5.51
C LEU A 945 -28.88 -19.32 -5.35
N ILE A 946 -29.13 -18.04 -5.08
CA ILE A 946 -28.10 -17.07 -4.69
C ILE A 946 -28.41 -16.62 -3.27
N VAL A 947 -27.46 -16.80 -2.37
CA VAL A 947 -27.65 -16.47 -0.95
C VAL A 947 -26.74 -15.29 -0.61
N VAL A 948 -27.31 -14.11 -0.44
CA VAL A 948 -26.60 -12.87 -0.11
C VAL A 948 -26.74 -12.59 1.37
N GLY A 949 -25.62 -12.36 2.04
CA GLY A 949 -25.62 -12.13 3.48
C GLY A 949 -24.23 -11.88 4.02
N ASP A 950 -24.11 -11.94 5.34
CA ASP A 950 -22.84 -11.77 6.03
C ASP A 950 -22.77 -12.69 7.26
N SER A 951 -21.92 -13.71 7.21
CA SER A 951 -21.75 -14.66 8.32
C SER A 951 -21.12 -14.04 9.58
N LYS A 952 -20.66 -12.78 9.51
CA LYS A 952 -20.14 -12.00 10.64
C LYS A 952 -21.16 -11.00 11.22
N GLN A 953 -22.40 -10.99 10.72
CA GLN A 953 -23.53 -10.22 11.27
C GLN A 953 -24.49 -11.13 12.06
N LEU A 954 -25.63 -10.60 12.54
CA LEU A 954 -26.49 -11.35 13.46
C LEU A 954 -27.03 -12.63 12.81
N PRO A 955 -27.07 -13.75 13.57
CA PRO A 955 -27.81 -14.94 13.20
C PRO A 955 -29.33 -14.70 13.32
N PRO A 956 -30.17 -15.66 12.89
CA PRO A 956 -31.60 -15.58 13.08
C PRO A 956 -31.93 -15.68 14.57
N THR A 957 -32.89 -14.88 15.03
CA THR A 957 -33.43 -14.97 16.38
C THR A 957 -34.50 -16.06 16.46
N SER A 958 -34.60 -16.76 17.60
CA SER A 958 -35.64 -17.78 17.79
C SER A 958 -37.03 -17.16 17.68
N PHE A 959 -37.81 -17.67 16.73
CA PHE A 959 -39.16 -17.22 16.41
C PHE A 959 -40.13 -17.30 17.61
N PHE A 960 -39.91 -18.25 18.52
CA PHE A 960 -40.77 -18.47 19.69
C PHE A 960 -40.34 -17.67 20.93
N ALA A 961 -39.14 -17.08 20.91
CA ALA A 961 -38.61 -16.28 22.01
C ALA A 961 -39.36 -14.95 22.19
N LEU A 962 -39.85 -14.32 21.11
CA LEU A 962 -40.62 -13.06 21.17
C LEU A 962 -41.93 -13.15 21.98
N ALA A 963 -42.46 -14.37 22.17
CA ALA A 963 -43.67 -14.62 22.95
C ALA A 963 -43.40 -14.98 24.42
N ALA A 964 -42.17 -15.39 24.77
CA ALA A 964 -41.77 -15.70 26.13
C ALA A 964 -41.20 -14.43 26.79
N GLU A 965 -41.73 -14.06 27.96
CA GLU A 965 -41.16 -12.99 28.80
C GLU A 965 -40.03 -13.51 29.70
N ASP A 966 -39.71 -14.81 29.62
CA ASP A 966 -38.63 -15.43 30.35
C ASP A 966 -37.30 -15.12 29.63
N GLU A 967 -36.38 -14.41 30.31
CA GLU A 967 -35.01 -14.07 29.84
C GLU A 967 -34.11 -15.31 29.60
N ASP A 968 -34.63 -16.54 29.70
CA ASP A 968 -33.91 -17.76 29.40
C ASP A 968 -33.72 -17.89 27.89
N ALA A 969 -32.61 -17.32 27.42
CA ALA A 969 -32.23 -17.25 26.02
C ALA A 969 -32.04 -18.65 25.40
N GLU A 970 -32.87 -18.99 24.42
CA GLU A 970 -32.64 -20.12 23.52
C GLU A 970 -31.35 -19.88 22.70
N PRO A 971 -30.62 -20.94 22.31
CA PRO A 971 -29.41 -20.82 21.51
C PRO A 971 -29.68 -20.15 20.15
N ASP A 972 -28.70 -19.39 19.65
CA ASP A 972 -28.74 -18.79 18.31
C ASP A 972 -28.99 -19.90 17.26
N LEU A 973 -29.88 -19.65 16.30
CA LEU A 973 -30.25 -20.64 15.28
C LEU A 973 -29.25 -20.64 14.12
N GLU A 974 -29.13 -21.77 13.45
CA GLU A 974 -28.37 -21.89 12.20
C GLU A 974 -29.13 -21.17 11.07
N SER A 975 -28.43 -20.34 10.28
CA SER A 975 -29.03 -19.63 9.15
C SER A 975 -28.93 -20.42 7.85
N ILE A 976 -29.76 -20.07 6.86
CA ILE A 976 -29.63 -20.62 5.50
C ILE A 976 -28.29 -20.26 4.86
N LEU A 977 -27.68 -19.13 5.26
CA LEU A 977 -26.34 -18.75 4.84
C LEU A 977 -25.30 -19.77 5.34
N ASP A 978 -25.31 -20.07 6.65
CA ASP A 978 -24.39 -21.02 7.27
C ASP A 978 -24.57 -22.44 6.69
N GLU A 979 -25.82 -22.85 6.46
CA GLU A 979 -26.15 -24.16 5.86
C GLU A 979 -25.63 -24.27 4.41
N CYS A 980 -25.72 -23.17 3.62
CA CYS A 980 -25.18 -23.14 2.26
C CYS A 980 -23.65 -23.17 2.24
N GLU A 981 -22.99 -22.46 3.17
CA GLU A 981 -21.53 -22.55 3.31
C GLU A 981 -21.10 -23.97 3.71
N THR A 982 -21.84 -24.61 4.62
CA THR A 982 -21.55 -25.97 5.12
C THR A 982 -21.78 -27.05 4.05
N CYS A 983 -22.77 -26.89 3.18
CA CYS A 983 -23.04 -27.85 2.09
C CYS A 983 -22.08 -27.71 0.89
N GLY A 984 -21.08 -26.83 0.97
CA GLY A 984 -20.02 -26.69 -0.04
C GLY A 984 -20.40 -25.76 -1.20
N MET A 985 -21.39 -24.89 -1.03
CA MET A 985 -21.74 -23.90 -2.04
C MET A 985 -20.59 -22.89 -2.24
N PRO A 986 -20.20 -22.55 -3.48
CA PRO A 986 -19.12 -21.60 -3.74
C PRO A 986 -19.36 -20.24 -3.07
N ARG A 987 -18.34 -19.67 -2.43
CA ARG A 987 -18.40 -18.35 -1.78
C ARG A 987 -17.72 -17.28 -2.62
N ARG A 988 -18.40 -16.15 -2.81
CA ARG A 988 -17.87 -14.91 -3.41
C ARG A 988 -17.96 -13.78 -2.39
N MET A 989 -16.90 -12.97 -2.26
CA MET A 989 -16.85 -11.91 -1.24
C MET A 989 -16.74 -10.55 -1.93
N LEU A 990 -17.61 -9.61 -1.53
CA LEU A 990 -17.50 -8.22 -1.95
C LEU A 990 -16.35 -7.55 -1.20
N MET A 991 -15.45 -6.88 -1.95
CA MET A 991 -14.15 -6.47 -1.42
C MET A 991 -14.06 -4.98 -1.10
N TRP A 992 -14.87 -4.12 -1.73
CA TRP A 992 -14.75 -2.67 -1.59
C TRP A 992 -15.75 -2.10 -0.60
N HIS A 993 -15.30 -1.24 0.31
CA HIS A 993 -16.16 -0.57 1.30
C HIS A 993 -16.41 0.89 0.93
N TYR A 994 -17.69 1.26 0.74
CA TYR A 994 -18.13 2.57 0.24
C TYR A 994 -18.84 3.44 1.27
N ARG A 995 -19.25 2.86 2.40
CA ARG A 995 -20.14 3.50 3.38
C ARG A 995 -19.40 4.56 4.21
N SER A 996 -18.30 4.18 4.82
CA SER A 996 -17.56 5.03 5.74
C SER A 996 -16.80 6.11 4.99
N LYS A 997 -17.06 7.38 5.36
CA LYS A 997 -16.29 8.53 4.86
C LYS A 997 -14.93 8.71 5.56
N ASP A 998 -14.72 8.02 6.66
CA ASP A 998 -13.44 7.94 7.38
C ASP A 998 -13.09 6.47 7.61
N GLU A 999 -11.85 6.10 7.30
CA GLU A 999 -11.39 4.72 7.38
C GLU A 999 -11.43 4.18 8.82
N SER A 1000 -11.29 5.03 9.84
CA SER A 1000 -11.34 4.62 11.25
C SER A 1000 -12.65 3.90 11.63
N LEU A 1001 -13.77 4.23 10.98
CA LEU A 1001 -15.08 3.63 11.25
C LEU A 1001 -15.15 2.14 10.91
N ILE A 1002 -14.40 1.69 9.89
CA ILE A 1002 -14.41 0.31 9.42
C ILE A 1002 -13.10 -0.43 9.74
N ALA A 1003 -12.00 0.28 10.00
CA ALA A 1003 -10.67 -0.30 10.21
C ALA A 1003 -10.66 -1.42 11.26
N PHE A 1004 -11.28 -1.20 12.42
CA PHE A 1004 -11.38 -2.21 13.48
C PHE A 1004 -12.14 -3.45 13.00
N SER A 1005 -13.31 -3.25 12.37
CA SER A 1005 -14.15 -4.33 11.87
C SER A 1005 -13.46 -5.11 10.74
N ASN A 1006 -12.80 -4.41 9.80
CA ASN A 1006 -12.04 -5.00 8.71
C ASN A 1006 -10.94 -5.95 9.22
N HIS A 1007 -10.15 -5.50 10.21
CA HIS A 1007 -9.08 -6.31 10.78
C HIS A 1007 -9.64 -7.52 11.55
N GLN A 1008 -10.58 -7.30 12.48
CA GLN A 1008 -11.02 -8.33 13.43
C GLN A 1008 -11.98 -9.36 12.82
N PHE A 1009 -12.85 -8.96 11.88
CA PHE A 1009 -13.91 -9.84 11.35
C PHE A 1009 -13.63 -10.32 9.93
N TYR A 1010 -12.92 -9.54 9.11
CA TYR A 1010 -12.75 -9.81 7.68
C TYR A 1010 -11.30 -10.10 7.25
N GLY A 1011 -10.34 -10.02 8.19
CA GLY A 1011 -8.94 -10.35 7.96
C GLY A 1011 -8.16 -9.30 7.16
N GLY A 1012 -8.58 -8.04 7.22
CA GLY A 1012 -7.94 -6.94 6.49
C GLY A 1012 -8.13 -7.00 4.97
N ARG A 1013 -9.13 -7.75 4.50
CA ARG A 1013 -9.39 -7.98 3.07
C ARG A 1013 -10.24 -6.91 2.41
N LEU A 1014 -10.94 -6.06 3.18
CA LEU A 1014 -11.74 -4.98 2.59
C LEU A 1014 -10.85 -3.82 2.14
N ASN A 1015 -11.08 -3.35 0.93
CA ASN A 1015 -10.47 -2.16 0.36
C ASN A 1015 -11.28 -0.92 0.76
N THR A 1016 -10.61 0.06 1.34
CA THR A 1016 -11.14 1.37 1.75
C THR A 1016 -10.57 2.45 0.84
N PHE A 1017 -11.31 3.55 0.69
CA PHE A 1017 -10.78 4.74 0.03
C PHE A 1017 -10.11 5.63 1.07
N PRO A 1018 -8.83 6.03 0.90
CA PRO A 1018 -8.16 6.89 1.84
C PRO A 1018 -8.88 8.25 1.92
N SER A 1019 -9.24 8.66 3.14
CA SER A 1019 -10.01 9.89 3.36
C SER A 1019 -9.10 11.07 3.73
N PRO A 1020 -9.27 12.26 3.13
CA PRO A 1020 -8.58 13.47 3.57
C PRO A 1020 -9.19 14.06 4.86
N LEU A 1021 -10.26 13.46 5.39
CA LEU A 1021 -11.01 13.95 6.54
C LEU A 1021 -10.51 13.41 7.89
N PHE A 1022 -9.46 12.58 7.86
CA PHE A 1022 -8.91 11.96 9.06
C PHE A 1022 -8.58 12.99 10.15
N GLY A 1023 -9.14 12.80 11.35
CA GLY A 1023 -8.94 13.68 12.50
C GLY A 1023 -9.76 14.99 12.49
N ARG A 1024 -10.68 15.17 11.53
CA ARG A 1024 -11.60 16.32 11.51
C ARG A 1024 -12.75 16.12 12.49
N GLU A 1025 -13.13 17.17 13.21
CA GLU A 1025 -14.27 17.14 14.15
C GLU A 1025 -15.58 16.72 13.46
N GLY A 1026 -16.30 15.78 14.08
CA GLY A 1026 -17.55 15.22 13.56
C GLY A 1026 -17.38 14.12 12.51
N TYR A 1027 -16.18 13.54 12.39
CA TYR A 1027 -15.87 12.38 11.56
C TYR A 1027 -15.04 11.34 12.32
N GLY A 1028 -15.25 10.07 12.02
CA GLY A 1028 -14.51 8.96 12.62
C GLY A 1028 -15.11 8.46 13.93
N VAL A 1029 -14.27 7.86 14.77
CA VAL A 1029 -14.68 7.26 16.06
C VAL A 1029 -14.26 8.16 17.23
N HIS A 1030 -15.19 8.42 18.14
CA HIS A 1030 -14.97 9.22 19.35
C HIS A 1030 -15.39 8.46 20.60
N HIS A 1031 -14.64 8.63 21.70
CA HIS A 1031 -15.00 8.11 23.01
C HIS A 1031 -15.52 9.24 23.91
N VAL A 1032 -16.75 9.11 24.40
CA VAL A 1032 -17.43 10.06 25.29
C VAL A 1032 -17.53 9.45 26.68
N LEU A 1033 -16.71 9.94 27.61
CA LEU A 1033 -16.69 9.43 28.99
C LEU A 1033 -17.73 10.13 29.87
N VAL A 1034 -18.55 9.33 30.57
CA VAL A 1034 -19.51 9.78 31.58
C VAL A 1034 -19.00 9.38 32.99
N PRO A 1035 -18.17 10.21 33.65
CA PRO A 1035 -17.43 9.80 34.85
C PRO A 1035 -18.30 9.46 36.07
N ASN A 1036 -19.51 10.02 36.15
CA ASN A 1036 -20.43 9.80 37.27
C ASN A 1036 -21.46 8.68 37.01
N GLY A 1037 -21.28 7.89 35.95
CA GLY A 1037 -22.24 6.85 35.58
C GLY A 1037 -22.12 5.58 36.42
N THR A 1038 -23.16 5.27 37.19
CA THR A 1038 -23.27 4.06 38.02
C THR A 1038 -24.26 3.07 37.42
N PHE A 1039 -23.86 1.80 37.31
CA PHE A 1039 -24.71 0.71 36.83
C PHE A 1039 -25.51 0.07 37.97
N ASP A 1040 -26.84 0.21 37.94
CA ASP A 1040 -27.73 -0.40 38.93
C ASP A 1040 -28.00 -1.86 38.58
N ARG A 1041 -27.16 -2.76 39.09
CA ARG A 1041 -27.25 -4.20 38.84
C ARG A 1041 -28.48 -4.86 39.47
N GLY A 1042 -29.02 -4.30 40.55
CA GLY A 1042 -29.96 -4.99 41.45
C GLY A 1042 -31.42 -4.68 41.22
N ARG A 1043 -31.75 -3.52 40.62
CA ARG A 1043 -33.14 -3.12 40.37
C ARG A 1043 -33.41 -2.89 38.88
N THR A 1044 -32.82 -1.87 38.29
CA THR A 1044 -33.21 -1.44 36.93
C THR A 1044 -32.36 -2.04 35.82
N ARG A 1045 -31.13 -2.49 36.13
CA ARG A 1045 -30.14 -2.99 35.15
C ARG A 1045 -29.78 -1.93 34.10
N THR A 1046 -29.68 -0.67 34.53
CA THR A 1046 -29.43 0.50 33.68
C THR A 1046 -28.38 1.43 34.27
N ASN A 1047 -27.83 2.31 33.42
CA ASN A 1047 -27.02 3.46 33.81
C ASN A 1047 -27.75 4.74 33.42
N ARG A 1048 -28.43 5.34 34.41
CA ARG A 1048 -29.31 6.50 34.21
C ARG A 1048 -28.55 7.77 33.84
N GLU A 1049 -27.35 7.97 34.39
CA GLU A 1049 -26.54 9.14 34.07
C GLU A 1049 -26.02 9.08 32.63
N GLU A 1050 -25.65 7.88 32.16
CA GLU A 1050 -25.32 7.67 30.75
C GLU A 1050 -26.54 7.90 29.85
N ALA A 1051 -27.71 7.38 30.23
CA ALA A 1051 -28.96 7.59 29.47
C ALA A 1051 -29.31 9.09 29.33
N ARG A 1052 -29.14 9.87 30.41
CA ARG A 1052 -29.33 11.33 30.39
C ARG A 1052 -28.30 12.04 29.51
N ALA A 1053 -27.03 11.61 29.55
CA ALA A 1053 -25.99 12.17 28.70
C ALA A 1053 -26.30 11.93 27.21
N VAL A 1054 -26.70 10.71 26.86
CA VAL A 1054 -27.13 10.34 25.50
C VAL A 1054 -28.34 11.17 25.06
N ALA A 1055 -29.37 11.30 25.90
CA ALA A 1055 -30.54 12.13 25.59
C ALA A 1055 -30.17 13.62 25.37
N GLY A 1056 -29.20 14.13 26.15
CA GLY A 1056 -28.61 15.46 25.94
C GLY A 1056 -27.90 15.59 24.59
N MET A 1057 -27.09 14.60 24.19
CA MET A 1057 -26.43 14.57 22.89
C MET A 1057 -27.42 14.55 21.73
N VAL A 1058 -28.54 13.83 21.87
CA VAL A 1058 -29.63 13.82 20.88
C VAL A 1058 -30.25 15.21 20.73
N ARG A 1059 -30.57 15.88 21.83
CA ARG A 1059 -31.06 17.27 21.81
C ARG A 1059 -30.06 18.21 21.13
N ASP A 1060 -28.79 18.12 21.49
CA ASP A 1060 -27.74 18.99 20.96
C ASP A 1060 -27.53 18.77 19.45
N HIS A 1061 -27.63 17.53 18.97
CA HIS A 1061 -27.60 17.19 17.55
C HIS A 1061 -28.71 17.91 16.76
N TYR A 1062 -29.96 17.81 17.21
CA TYR A 1062 -31.08 18.48 16.54
C TYR A 1062 -31.06 20.02 16.71
N ALA A 1063 -30.38 20.53 17.75
CA ALA A 1063 -30.16 21.96 17.92
C ALA A 1063 -29.19 22.55 16.88
N LEU A 1064 -28.20 21.76 16.42
CA LEU A 1064 -27.20 22.19 15.41
C LEU A 1064 -27.80 22.39 14.01
N LYS A 1065 -28.88 21.69 13.67
CA LYS A 1065 -29.58 21.76 12.37
C LYS A 1065 -28.68 21.58 11.14
N ASP A 1066 -27.69 20.70 11.23
CA ASP A 1066 -26.77 20.39 10.13
C ASP A 1066 -27.36 19.43 9.08
N GLY A 1067 -28.57 18.93 9.31
CA GLY A 1067 -29.30 18.02 8.41
C GLY A 1067 -28.82 16.58 8.45
N ARG A 1068 -27.87 16.23 9.34
CA ARG A 1068 -27.36 14.87 9.46
C ARG A 1068 -28.34 13.97 10.20
N SER A 1069 -28.47 12.73 9.74
CA SER A 1069 -29.33 11.76 10.41
C SER A 1069 -28.68 11.17 11.66
N LEU A 1070 -29.48 10.84 12.68
CA LEU A 1070 -29.03 10.37 13.98
C LEU A 1070 -29.67 9.03 14.37
N GLY A 1071 -28.86 8.15 14.94
CA GLY A 1071 -29.34 6.92 15.59
C GLY A 1071 -28.62 6.69 16.92
N VAL A 1072 -29.34 6.06 17.85
CA VAL A 1072 -28.82 5.64 19.15
C VAL A 1072 -28.94 4.12 19.25
N ILE A 1073 -27.85 3.48 19.66
CA ILE A 1073 -27.78 2.03 19.88
C ILE A 1073 -27.40 1.79 21.33
N ALA A 1074 -28.28 1.15 22.09
CA ALA A 1074 -28.02 0.74 23.46
C ALA A 1074 -27.60 -0.73 23.53
N PHE A 1075 -26.71 -1.09 24.46
CA PHE A 1075 -26.27 -2.48 24.61
C PHE A 1075 -27.32 -3.42 25.22
N SER A 1076 -28.34 -2.88 25.89
CA SER A 1076 -29.43 -3.66 26.49
C SER A 1076 -30.79 -3.01 26.23
N GLU A 1077 -31.86 -3.81 26.26
CA GLU A 1077 -33.24 -3.31 26.18
C GLU A 1077 -33.56 -2.38 27.34
N ALA A 1078 -33.17 -2.74 28.57
CA ALA A 1078 -33.35 -1.89 29.74
C ALA A 1078 -32.67 -0.51 29.56
N GLN A 1079 -31.47 -0.46 28.98
CA GLN A 1079 -30.77 0.80 28.72
C GLN A 1079 -31.44 1.60 27.60
N MET A 1080 -31.94 0.93 26.55
CA MET A 1080 -32.73 1.56 25.49
C MET A 1080 -33.98 2.23 26.08
N GLU A 1081 -34.74 1.53 26.93
CA GLU A 1081 -35.91 2.08 27.64
C GLU A 1081 -35.55 3.26 28.53
N ALA A 1082 -34.40 3.21 29.23
CA ALA A 1082 -33.94 4.32 30.05
C ALA A 1082 -33.59 5.57 29.22
N ILE A 1083 -33.03 5.39 28.01
CA ILE A 1083 -32.78 6.48 27.06
C ILE A 1083 -34.10 7.03 26.52
N ASP A 1084 -35.04 6.17 26.15
CA ASP A 1084 -36.37 6.58 25.65
C ASP A 1084 -37.11 7.41 26.72
N GLN A 1085 -37.10 6.95 27.98
CA GLN A 1085 -37.67 7.70 29.10
C GLN A 1085 -37.00 9.06 29.31
N ALA A 1086 -35.67 9.13 29.24
CA ALA A 1086 -34.93 10.39 29.35
C ALA A 1086 -35.25 11.34 28.17
N LEU A 1087 -35.48 10.81 26.97
CA LEU A 1087 -35.92 11.59 25.81
C LEU A 1087 -37.35 12.10 25.99
N ASP A 1088 -38.28 11.28 26.47
CA ASP A 1088 -39.68 11.67 26.71
C ASP A 1088 -39.78 12.80 27.77
N GLU A 1089 -38.96 12.73 28.82
CA GLU A 1089 -38.83 13.83 29.80
C GLU A 1089 -38.40 15.14 29.13
N LEU A 1090 -37.41 15.10 28.21
CA LEU A 1090 -36.97 16.27 27.45
C LEU A 1090 -38.03 16.77 26.46
N ARG A 1091 -38.73 15.86 25.76
CA ARG A 1091 -39.79 16.19 24.78
C ARG A 1091 -40.95 16.93 25.41
N SER A 1092 -41.31 16.59 26.65
CA SER A 1092 -42.40 17.25 27.37
C SER A 1092 -42.20 18.77 27.55
N GLY A 1093 -40.95 19.25 27.50
CA GLY A 1093 -40.58 20.67 27.62
C GLY A 1093 -40.06 21.32 26.34
N ASP A 1094 -39.97 20.59 25.21
CA ASP A 1094 -39.40 21.09 23.96
C ASP A 1094 -40.20 20.60 22.73
N GLU A 1095 -41.17 21.42 22.30
CA GLU A 1095 -42.00 21.13 21.11
C GLU A 1095 -41.20 20.94 19.83
N LYS A 1096 -40.01 21.57 19.70
CA LYS A 1096 -39.17 21.43 18.51
C LYS A 1096 -38.49 20.08 18.47
N LEU A 1097 -37.99 19.62 19.62
CA LEU A 1097 -37.42 18.28 19.75
C LEU A 1097 -38.51 17.22 19.51
N ASP A 1098 -39.71 17.40 20.06
CA ASP A 1098 -40.83 16.48 19.84
C ASP A 1098 -41.21 16.37 18.36
N ALA A 1099 -41.30 17.51 17.66
CA ALA A 1099 -41.58 17.55 16.22
C ALA A 1099 -40.47 16.87 15.40
N ALA A 1100 -39.19 17.08 15.76
CA ALA A 1100 -38.06 16.47 15.07
C ALA A 1100 -38.02 14.95 15.25
N LEU A 1101 -38.24 14.45 16.48
CA LEU A 1101 -38.24 13.01 16.79
C LEU A 1101 -39.51 12.29 16.30
N SER A 1102 -40.62 13.02 16.14
CA SER A 1102 -41.89 12.46 15.62
C SER A 1102 -41.99 12.51 14.09
N SER A 1103 -41.05 13.18 13.41
CA SER A 1103 -41.05 13.28 11.95
C SER A 1103 -40.73 11.94 11.30
N GLU A 1104 -41.56 11.54 10.34
CA GLU A 1104 -41.26 10.42 9.43
C GLU A 1104 -40.70 10.92 8.08
N GLU A 1105 -40.48 12.23 7.92
CA GLU A 1105 -39.86 12.79 6.72
C GLU A 1105 -38.33 12.61 6.73
N GLY A 1106 -37.77 12.20 5.58
CA GLY A 1106 -36.33 11.98 5.44
C GLY A 1106 -35.85 10.70 6.11
N GLU A 1107 -34.68 10.74 6.75
CA GLU A 1107 -34.15 9.64 7.58
C GLU A 1107 -34.50 9.88 9.05
N PRO A 1108 -35.54 9.21 9.61
CA PRO A 1108 -36.05 9.51 10.95
C PRO A 1108 -35.04 9.17 12.06
N PHE A 1109 -35.25 9.72 13.26
CA PHE A 1109 -34.50 9.31 14.45
C PHE A 1109 -34.70 7.82 14.74
N LEU A 1110 -33.63 7.12 15.15
CA LEU A 1110 -33.69 5.71 15.54
C LEU A 1110 -33.14 5.50 16.95
N LEU A 1111 -33.83 4.67 17.74
CA LEU A 1111 -33.38 4.17 19.03
C LEU A 1111 -33.58 2.66 19.06
N TYR A 1112 -32.48 1.90 19.11
CA TYR A 1112 -32.51 0.44 19.08
C TYR A 1112 -31.56 -0.17 20.12
N ASN A 1113 -31.81 -1.44 20.46
CA ASN A 1113 -30.83 -2.27 21.15
C ASN A 1113 -29.95 -3.03 20.13
N LEU A 1114 -28.95 -3.78 20.62
CA LEU A 1114 -28.05 -4.57 19.75
C LEU A 1114 -28.76 -5.63 18.88
N GLU A 1115 -29.91 -6.14 19.29
CA GLU A 1115 -30.63 -7.19 18.58
C GLU A 1115 -31.45 -6.63 17.40
N ASN A 1116 -31.92 -5.38 17.51
CA ASN A 1116 -32.86 -4.79 16.54
C ASN A 1116 -32.22 -3.84 15.52
N VAL A 1117 -30.94 -3.49 15.66
CA VAL A 1117 -30.31 -2.42 14.88
C VAL A 1117 -29.94 -2.80 13.42
N GLN A 1118 -29.87 -4.09 13.08
CA GLN A 1118 -29.39 -4.52 11.77
C GLN A 1118 -30.25 -3.97 10.62
N GLY A 1119 -29.60 -3.53 9.53
CA GLY A 1119 -30.26 -2.96 8.36
C GLY A 1119 -30.54 -1.45 8.45
N HIS A 1120 -30.34 -0.84 9.63
CA HIS A 1120 -30.47 0.60 9.80
C HIS A 1120 -29.09 1.28 9.81
N GLU A 1121 -28.99 2.50 9.27
CA GLU A 1121 -27.75 3.28 9.24
C GLU A 1121 -28.02 4.77 9.39
N ARG A 1122 -27.08 5.53 9.95
CA ARG A 1122 -27.23 6.98 10.14
C ARG A 1122 -25.89 7.68 9.93
N ASP A 1123 -25.94 8.98 9.64
CA ASP A 1123 -24.71 9.78 9.54
C ASP A 1123 -23.92 9.75 10.84
N ARG A 1124 -24.64 9.90 11.95
CA ARG A 1124 -24.10 9.82 13.30
C ARG A 1124 -24.78 8.69 14.08
N ILE A 1125 -23.97 7.85 14.72
CA ILE A 1125 -24.44 6.83 15.65
C ILE A 1125 -23.87 7.13 17.04
N ILE A 1126 -24.74 7.13 18.04
CA ILE A 1126 -24.36 7.16 19.45
C ILE A 1126 -24.54 5.75 20.01
N LEU A 1127 -23.43 5.15 20.45
CA LEU A 1127 -23.39 3.81 21.03
C LEU A 1127 -23.33 3.92 22.55
N SER A 1128 -24.44 3.63 23.24
CA SER A 1128 -24.53 3.63 24.70
C SER A 1128 -24.16 2.25 25.24
N VAL A 1129 -23.03 2.16 25.93
CA VAL A 1129 -22.54 0.92 26.55
C VAL A 1129 -23.44 0.50 27.71
N GLY A 1130 -23.95 1.45 28.51
CA GLY A 1130 -24.89 1.23 29.61
C GLY A 1130 -24.35 0.43 30.79
N TYR A 1131 -23.32 -0.39 30.59
CA TYR A 1131 -22.60 -1.13 31.62
C TYR A 1131 -21.46 -0.27 32.17
N GLY A 1132 -21.31 -0.28 33.49
CA GLY A 1132 -20.39 0.60 34.20
C GLY A 1132 -20.07 0.08 35.59
N ARG A 1133 -19.38 0.89 36.39
CA ARG A 1133 -19.09 0.56 37.78
C ARG A 1133 -20.40 0.46 38.58
N ASP A 1134 -20.51 -0.55 39.42
CA ASP A 1134 -21.60 -0.66 40.38
C ASP A 1134 -21.43 0.34 41.54
N GLU A 1135 -22.39 0.38 42.47
CA GLU A 1135 -22.34 1.24 43.66
C GLU A 1135 -21.10 1.00 44.54
N ASN A 1136 -20.43 -0.15 44.39
CA ASN A 1136 -19.20 -0.50 45.12
C ASN A 1136 -17.93 -0.20 44.32
N GLY A 1137 -18.05 0.46 43.16
CA GLY A 1137 -16.93 0.82 42.28
C GLY A 1137 -16.34 -0.34 41.48
N ARG A 1138 -16.98 -1.52 41.44
CA ARG A 1138 -16.51 -2.67 40.66
C ARG A 1138 -17.12 -2.67 39.26
N PHE A 1139 -16.33 -3.04 38.26
CA PHE A 1139 -16.80 -3.24 36.88
C PHE A 1139 -16.95 -4.74 36.58
N PRO A 1140 -18.18 -5.30 36.64
CA PRO A 1140 -18.39 -6.71 36.30
C PRO A 1140 -18.37 -6.91 34.78
N LEU A 1141 -17.61 -7.88 34.29
CA LEU A 1141 -17.54 -8.26 32.86
C LEU A 1141 -18.77 -9.04 32.35
N ASN A 1142 -19.95 -8.75 32.91
CA ASN A 1142 -21.24 -9.31 32.46
C ASN A 1142 -22.03 -8.23 31.71
N LEU A 1143 -21.59 -7.96 30.49
CA LEU A 1143 -22.08 -7.02 29.49
C LEU A 1143 -23.29 -7.57 28.71
N GLY A 1144 -24.10 -8.41 29.36
CA GLY A 1144 -25.35 -8.95 28.82
C GLY A 1144 -25.20 -9.63 27.45
N PRO A 1145 -25.84 -9.13 26.37
CA PRO A 1145 -25.81 -9.77 25.05
C PRO A 1145 -24.41 -10.01 24.47
N LEU A 1146 -23.40 -9.20 24.85
CA LEU A 1146 -22.03 -9.36 24.35
C LEU A 1146 -21.28 -10.54 24.99
N ASN A 1147 -21.72 -11.03 26.15
CA ASN A 1147 -21.12 -12.21 26.79
C ASN A 1147 -21.65 -13.53 26.24
N ARG A 1148 -22.71 -13.49 25.43
CA ARG A 1148 -23.34 -14.67 24.82
C ARG A 1148 -22.54 -15.14 23.60
N GLU A 1149 -22.81 -16.36 23.16
CA GLU A 1149 -22.36 -16.85 21.86
C GLU A 1149 -22.87 -15.90 20.75
N GLY A 1150 -22.03 -15.60 19.76
CA GLY A 1150 -22.34 -14.60 18.73
C GLY A 1150 -22.33 -13.15 19.22
N GLY A 1151 -21.89 -12.87 20.45
CA GLY A 1151 -21.76 -11.51 20.99
C GLY A 1151 -20.83 -10.61 20.17
N GLU A 1152 -19.79 -11.18 19.57
CA GLU A 1152 -18.90 -10.48 18.64
C GLU A 1152 -19.61 -10.01 17.37
N ARG A 1153 -20.59 -10.78 16.88
CA ARG A 1153 -21.39 -10.40 15.69
C ARG A 1153 -22.30 -9.22 16.02
N ARG A 1154 -22.92 -9.20 17.21
CA ARG A 1154 -23.73 -8.08 17.73
C ARG A 1154 -22.92 -6.78 17.79
N LEU A 1155 -21.70 -6.84 18.31
CA LEU A 1155 -20.79 -5.69 18.33
C LEU A 1155 -20.43 -5.23 16.92
N ASN A 1156 -20.05 -6.15 16.02
CA ASN A 1156 -19.70 -5.85 14.64
C ASN A 1156 -20.84 -5.12 13.90
N VAL A 1157 -22.09 -5.55 14.10
CA VAL A 1157 -23.25 -4.86 13.53
C VAL A 1157 -23.32 -3.44 14.07
N ALA A 1158 -23.25 -3.25 15.38
CA ALA A 1158 -23.44 -1.95 16.01
C ALA A 1158 -22.40 -0.90 15.58
N ILE A 1159 -21.12 -1.26 15.55
CA ILE A 1159 -20.03 -0.34 15.19
C ILE A 1159 -20.01 0.03 13.70
N THR A 1160 -20.65 -0.77 12.84
CA THR A 1160 -20.69 -0.55 11.38
C THR A 1160 -21.92 0.22 10.89
N ARG A 1161 -22.70 0.82 11.81
CA ARG A 1161 -23.93 1.56 11.46
C ARG A 1161 -23.69 3.03 11.08
N ALA A 1162 -22.54 3.60 11.44
CA ALA A 1162 -22.22 5.00 11.18
C ALA A 1162 -21.68 5.23 9.77
N ARG A 1163 -22.15 6.29 9.09
CA ARG A 1163 -21.58 6.75 7.81
C ARG A 1163 -20.45 7.76 8.00
N LEU A 1164 -20.60 8.67 8.96
CA LEU A 1164 -19.66 9.78 9.21
C LEU A 1164 -19.01 9.68 10.59
N CYS A 1165 -19.79 9.42 11.64
CA CYS A 1165 -19.34 9.54 13.02
C CYS A 1165 -19.95 8.46 13.94
N LEU A 1166 -19.10 7.87 14.78
CA LEU A 1166 -19.49 6.94 15.85
C LEU A 1166 -19.02 7.50 17.21
N ASP A 1167 -19.97 7.88 18.06
CA ASP A 1167 -19.71 8.27 19.44
C ASP A 1167 -19.96 7.07 20.36
N VAL A 1168 -18.91 6.54 20.99
CA VAL A 1168 -19.01 5.48 22.00
C VAL A 1168 -19.12 6.13 23.37
N VAL A 1169 -20.29 6.01 24.00
CA VAL A 1169 -20.59 6.59 25.32
C VAL A 1169 -20.46 5.50 26.38
N SER A 1170 -19.58 5.71 27.37
CA SER A 1170 -19.40 4.79 28.49
C SER A 1170 -19.00 5.51 29.77
N SER A 1171 -19.21 4.88 30.93
CA SER A 1171 -18.71 5.38 32.22
C SER A 1171 -17.36 4.81 32.66
N VAL A 1172 -16.71 4.03 31.80
CA VAL A 1172 -15.40 3.39 32.04
C VAL A 1172 -14.45 3.61 30.86
N ARG A 1173 -13.14 3.71 31.15
CA ARG A 1173 -12.08 3.79 30.13
C ARG A 1173 -11.54 2.40 29.78
N SER A 1174 -10.97 2.24 28.58
CA SER A 1174 -10.37 0.97 28.13
C SER A 1174 -9.27 0.46 29.07
N GLU A 1175 -8.44 1.36 29.62
CA GLU A 1175 -7.37 1.05 30.59
C GLU A 1175 -7.89 0.48 31.93
N GLU A 1176 -9.17 0.67 32.22
CA GLU A 1176 -9.81 0.27 33.49
C GLU A 1176 -10.49 -1.10 33.40
N ILE A 1177 -10.49 -1.73 32.22
CA ILE A 1177 -11.13 -3.02 31.97
C ILE A 1177 -10.08 -4.14 32.12
N ASP A 1178 -10.17 -4.90 33.21
CA ASP A 1178 -9.35 -6.12 33.40
C ASP A 1178 -9.97 -7.30 32.64
N LEU A 1179 -9.39 -7.69 31.51
CA LEU A 1179 -9.87 -8.80 30.67
C LEU A 1179 -9.52 -10.20 31.22
N GLY A 1180 -8.72 -10.30 32.28
CA GLY A 1180 -8.23 -11.58 32.83
C GLY A 1180 -9.33 -12.56 33.25
N GLY A 1181 -10.58 -12.08 33.43
CA GLY A 1181 -11.74 -12.87 33.85
C GLY A 1181 -12.76 -13.25 32.77
N SER A 1182 -12.64 -12.81 31.50
CA SER A 1182 -13.66 -13.04 30.47
C SER A 1182 -13.22 -14.00 29.35
N SER A 1183 -14.01 -15.05 29.11
CA SER A 1183 -13.86 -15.96 27.97
C SER A 1183 -14.66 -15.54 26.73
N SER A 1184 -15.52 -14.52 26.83
CA SER A 1184 -16.35 -14.07 25.70
C SER A 1184 -15.51 -13.31 24.67
N ALA A 1185 -15.64 -13.69 23.39
CA ALA A 1185 -15.02 -12.97 22.28
C ALA A 1185 -15.60 -11.55 22.14
N GLY A 1186 -16.92 -11.39 22.21
CA GLY A 1186 -17.59 -10.09 22.11
C GLY A 1186 -17.14 -9.11 23.20
N ALA A 1187 -17.01 -9.58 24.45
CA ALA A 1187 -16.57 -8.74 25.56
C ALA A 1187 -15.09 -8.32 25.49
N ARG A 1188 -14.24 -9.07 24.76
CA ARG A 1188 -12.82 -8.70 24.54
C ARG A 1188 -12.62 -7.74 23.36
N LEU A 1189 -13.57 -7.73 22.41
CA LEU A 1189 -13.52 -6.87 21.24
C LEU A 1189 -14.08 -5.48 21.51
N LEU A 1190 -15.00 -5.35 22.48
CA LEU A 1190 -15.39 -4.07 23.06
C LEU A 1190 -14.21 -3.45 23.81
#